data_AF-A0A814GVP6-F1
#
_entry.id   AF-A0A814GVP6-F1
#
_cell.length_a   1.000
_cell.length_b   1.000
_cell.length_c   1.000
_cell.angle_alpha   90.00
_cell.angle_beta   90.00
_cell.angle_gamma   90.00
#
_symmetry.space_group_name_H-M   'P 1'
#
loop_
_entity.id
_entity.type
_entity.pdbx_description
1 polymer ?
#
loop_
_entity_poly.entity_id
_entity_poly.type
_entity_poly.pdbx_seq_one_letter_code
_entity_poly.pdbx_strand_id
1 'polypeptide(L)'
;MNIKELIHWFREYIYYYNLFIPEENDYDDDDGENNTRKDPRTILKHQLYATRLYVPLLIMTVYIVTFIVVIIPPTQQISISNITPLLFNQLYRDHAETLSCSCSSINIPYKSFVTNTISFHPVCSSVFISKEWIEALYSPYVSAFLVMDFRKTAASQFEFLAAFCLICQEKVSQLLADLDNKQLVSYQLLQKEEVNTRIMDDIEVIKANAPVEDITTLRLLQITTQQNSIISALQTNIYVTVNTKIEKSISFYTDYTSYWDNNLTHYIQLSISNCYLKSPITPAGFYLYTPFDSATKHQYWPIHRPDFEPVPSATVDGFFGGCNVIDAVLASTLDCLYNVTCLDSFIDYFPNLNQTNFTWSDGLSSLNRRDISVEKLLSELFVEQWSTSMNYSQYFAECAPITCTYTEINHINISYTITLLLGFYGGLTILLRLLAPLLINIFSKLKSCSPNVICSLSMAMHRQKKKFVPPTKKQRAHALGEIDDLDEDIRRALTIAIDECFPSIPIPDEDAWLSEHYEAGQTVKQFERLRKSQPSPTCNIIYIQPFGDFNGPRSPNLNIICDFSHIFFPGCQTEILPSVEFDSKTKQRVNQYTKQPQYFVPNIMNQLKKMQRKRHKREELFSIGVTMVDIYPNPNWNFVYGEASIDEGIAIYSFARFDPLFPHTSIESYTNEEQVLVLRRAVSTYIHEVMHLFGFEHCIYYLCLMNGTNCENEMDGQLLYLCPICLKKLYILFRKQNFNILHMYQNLLELSRKIGFQQETIWYENRLRLLNQDL
;
A
#
# COMPACT_ATOMS: atom_id res chain seq x y z
N MET A 1 19.97 17.95 63.78
CA MET A 1 21.20 18.25 63.00
C MET A 1 20.77 19.03 61.77
N ASN A 2 21.19 20.28 61.64
CA ASN A 2 20.87 21.09 60.46
C ASN A 2 21.58 20.49 59.22
N ILE A 3 20.99 20.54 58.02
CA ILE A 3 21.61 19.97 56.79
C ILE A 3 23.04 20.51 56.60
N LYS A 4 23.28 21.77 56.96
CA LYS A 4 24.63 22.37 56.93
C LYS A 4 25.60 21.74 57.93
N GLU A 5 25.14 21.40 59.14
CA GLU A 5 25.95 20.70 60.15
C GLU A 5 26.21 19.25 59.75
N LEU A 6 25.23 18.59 59.13
CA LEU A 6 25.37 17.22 58.64
C LEU A 6 26.36 17.17 57.48
N ILE A 7 26.31 18.13 56.55
CA ILE A 7 27.29 18.27 55.47
C ILE A 7 28.67 18.58 56.03
N HIS A 8 28.80 19.48 57.02
CA HIS A 8 30.08 19.80 57.65
C HIS A 8 30.68 18.58 58.39
N TRP A 9 29.85 17.84 59.12
CA TRP A 9 30.23 16.63 59.81
C TRP A 9 30.66 15.52 58.83
N PHE A 10 29.90 15.33 57.73
CA PHE A 10 30.27 14.41 56.66
C PHE A 10 31.60 14.80 56.00
N ARG A 11 31.84 16.11 55.79
CA ARG A 11 33.07 16.63 55.18
C ARG A 11 34.29 16.39 56.05
N GLU A 12 34.21 16.63 57.35
CA GLU A 12 35.31 16.45 58.30
C GLU A 12 35.64 14.96 58.52
N TYR A 13 34.63 14.11 58.68
CA TYR A 13 34.84 12.70 59.08
C TYR A 13 35.23 11.79 57.90
N ILE A 14 34.67 12.01 56.71
CA ILE A 14 35.01 11.22 55.51
C ILE A 14 36.32 11.69 54.88
N TYR A 15 36.78 12.92 55.16
CA TYR A 15 38.04 13.43 54.61
C TYR A 15 39.25 12.59 55.03
N TYR A 16 39.24 12.01 56.23
CA TYR A 16 40.31 11.19 56.80
C TYR A 16 40.04 9.67 56.73
N TYR A 17 38.83 9.26 56.38
CA TYR A 17 38.47 7.84 56.30
C TYR A 17 38.98 7.23 54.98
N ASN A 18 39.77 6.16 55.08
CA ASN A 18 40.19 5.36 53.95
C ASN A 18 39.45 4.02 53.98
N LEU A 19 38.47 3.81 53.10
CA LEU A 19 37.72 2.55 53.03
C LEU A 19 38.52 1.43 52.36
N PHE A 20 39.62 1.78 51.68
CA PHE A 20 40.48 0.87 50.92
C PHE A 20 41.85 0.83 51.61
N ILE A 21 41.89 0.15 52.76
CA ILE A 21 43.14 -0.16 53.49
C ILE A 21 43.70 -1.44 52.86
N PRO A 22 44.96 -1.46 52.39
CA PRO A 22 45.57 -2.70 51.91
C PRO A 22 45.75 -3.68 53.08
N GLU A 23 45.47 -4.95 52.85
CA GLU A 23 45.84 -6.01 53.79
C GLU A 23 47.37 -6.16 53.81
N GLU A 24 47.92 -6.63 54.94
CA GLU A 24 49.35 -6.64 55.29
C GLU A 24 50.26 -7.40 54.29
N ASN A 25 49.68 -8.07 53.28
CA ASN A 25 50.35 -8.93 52.31
C ASN A 25 50.44 -8.36 50.87
N ASP A 26 49.97 -7.14 50.59
CA ASP A 26 50.01 -6.55 49.23
C ASP A 26 51.42 -6.09 48.75
N TYR A 27 52.49 -6.42 49.49
CA TYR A 27 53.88 -6.02 49.17
C TYR A 27 54.82 -7.16 48.76
N ASP A 28 54.35 -8.40 48.73
CA ASP A 28 55.18 -9.56 48.36
C ASP A 28 54.59 -10.26 47.13
N ASP A 29 54.78 -9.68 45.96
CA ASP A 29 54.87 -10.45 44.71
C ASP A 29 56.01 -9.87 43.87
N ASP A 30 57.11 -10.61 43.92
CA ASP A 30 58.36 -10.43 43.18
C ASP A 30 58.15 -11.05 41.78
N ASP A 31 57.85 -10.22 40.79
CA ASP A 31 57.92 -10.62 39.38
C ASP A 31 58.47 -9.48 38.51
N GLY A 32 59.71 -9.68 38.07
CA GLY A 32 60.17 -9.40 36.70
C GLY A 32 60.00 -8.00 36.09
N GLU A 33 61.08 -7.22 36.16
CA GLU A 33 61.58 -6.42 35.02
C GLU A 33 60.68 -5.28 34.48
N ASN A 34 60.46 -4.24 35.29
CA ASN A 34 60.54 -2.79 34.93
C ASN A 34 59.93 -1.92 36.04
N ASN A 35 60.73 -1.61 37.07
CA ASN A 35 60.21 -0.97 38.28
C ASN A 35 60.41 0.55 38.28
N THR A 36 59.36 1.30 37.92
CA THR A 36 59.15 2.64 38.50
C THR A 36 58.36 2.48 39.78
N ARG A 37 59.05 2.43 40.91
CA ARG A 37 58.47 2.34 42.25
C ARG A 37 57.51 3.54 42.45
N LYS A 38 56.19 3.31 42.40
CA LYS A 38 55.19 4.38 42.62
C LYS A 38 55.32 4.88 44.07
N ASP A 39 55.52 6.19 44.22
CA ASP A 39 55.68 6.85 45.53
C ASP A 39 54.49 6.50 46.46
N PRO A 40 54.72 5.96 47.68
CA PRO A 40 53.68 5.60 48.66
C PRO A 40 52.67 6.72 48.95
N ARG A 41 53.09 7.99 48.85
CA ARG A 41 52.19 9.16 49.03
C ARG A 41 51.15 9.27 47.92
N THR A 42 51.44 8.75 46.74
CA THR A 42 50.55 8.75 45.57
C THR A 42 49.49 7.66 45.68
N ILE A 43 49.83 6.51 46.26
CA ILE A 43 48.92 5.38 46.49
C ILE A 43 47.88 5.76 47.54
N LEU A 44 48.32 6.34 48.67
CA LEU A 44 47.42 6.82 49.73
C LEU A 44 46.45 7.90 49.22
N LYS A 45 46.91 8.81 48.34
CA LYS A 45 46.04 9.80 47.69
C LYS A 45 44.98 9.15 46.81
N HIS A 46 45.33 8.16 45.99
CA HIS A 46 44.36 7.44 45.14
C HIS A 46 43.29 6.71 45.97
N GLN A 47 43.67 6.09 47.09
CA GLN A 47 42.75 5.39 48.00
C GLN A 47 41.76 6.35 48.70
N LEU A 48 42.23 7.52 49.13
CA LEU A 48 41.37 8.57 49.70
C LEU A 48 40.40 9.15 48.65
N TYR A 49 40.83 9.33 47.40
CA TYR A 49 39.93 9.76 46.32
C TYR A 49 38.90 8.68 45.95
N ALA A 50 39.27 7.38 46.01
CA ALA A 50 38.34 6.26 45.78
C ALA A 50 37.23 6.23 46.82
N THR A 51 37.58 6.44 48.09
CA THR A 51 36.60 6.54 49.18
C THR A 51 35.65 7.73 48.98
N ARG A 52 36.18 8.89 48.55
CA ARG A 52 35.39 10.11 48.30
C ARG A 52 34.45 10.02 47.09
N LEU A 53 34.74 9.14 46.13
CA LEU A 53 33.88 8.87 44.98
C LEU A 53 32.82 7.79 45.29
N TYR A 54 33.19 6.78 46.08
CA TYR A 54 32.35 5.63 46.42
C TYR A 54 31.08 6.04 47.20
N VAL A 55 31.22 6.85 48.25
CA VAL A 55 30.09 7.23 49.13
C VAL A 55 28.96 7.96 48.39
N PRO A 56 29.22 9.02 47.59
CA PRO A 56 28.15 9.69 46.84
C PRO A 56 27.54 8.80 45.74
N LEU A 57 28.33 7.92 45.10
CA LEU A 57 27.79 6.96 44.12
C LEU A 57 26.82 5.95 44.76
N LEU A 58 27.12 5.49 45.97
CA LEU A 58 26.23 4.60 46.73
C LEU A 58 24.92 5.29 47.09
N ILE A 59 24.96 6.56 47.51
CA ILE A 59 23.76 7.34 47.84
C ILE A 59 22.90 7.58 46.59
N MET A 60 23.52 7.95 45.46
CA MET A 60 22.82 8.19 44.20
C MET A 60 22.14 6.93 43.65
N THR A 61 22.81 5.77 43.74
CA THR A 61 22.26 4.50 43.24
C THR A 61 21.07 4.05 44.08
N VAL A 62 21.14 4.15 45.41
CA VAL A 62 19.99 3.87 46.32
C VAL A 62 18.80 4.80 46.02
N TYR A 63 19.06 6.09 45.76
CA TYR A 63 18.01 7.04 45.37
C TYR A 63 17.34 6.68 44.02
N ILE A 64 18.11 6.29 43.02
CA ILE A 64 17.58 5.91 41.70
C ILE A 64 16.71 4.65 41.82
N VAL A 65 17.17 3.63 42.56
CA VAL A 65 16.41 2.38 42.74
C VAL A 65 15.09 2.64 43.45
N THR A 66 15.09 3.46 44.51
CA THR A 66 13.85 3.83 45.21
C THR A 66 12.90 4.61 44.31
N PHE A 67 13.40 5.54 43.50
CA PHE A 67 12.60 6.31 42.55
C PHE A 67 11.94 5.43 41.48
N ILE A 68 12.66 4.46 40.92
CA ILE A 68 12.13 3.53 39.90
C ILE A 68 10.99 2.68 40.48
N VAL A 69 11.14 2.16 41.69
CA VAL A 69 10.10 1.34 42.36
C VAL A 69 8.83 2.13 42.64
N VAL A 70 8.93 3.43 42.88
CA VAL A 70 7.76 4.30 43.09
C VAL A 70 7.02 4.60 41.78
N ILE A 71 7.74 4.72 40.66
CA ILE A 71 7.14 5.04 39.36
C ILE A 71 6.47 3.82 38.71
N ILE A 72 6.98 2.61 38.95
CA ILE A 72 6.50 1.39 38.33
C ILE A 72 5.92 0.48 39.41
N PRO A 73 4.65 0.68 39.83
CA PRO A 73 4.03 -0.17 40.83
C PRO A 73 3.90 -1.61 40.30
N PRO A 74 4.07 -2.62 41.16
CA PRO A 74 3.93 -4.01 40.76
C PRO A 74 2.48 -4.30 40.35
N THR A 75 2.31 -4.94 39.20
CA THR A 75 1.02 -5.42 38.71
C THR A 75 0.82 -6.88 39.10
N GLN A 76 -0.43 -7.26 39.36
CA GLN A 76 -0.83 -8.65 39.59
C GLN A 76 -1.81 -9.06 38.50
N GLN A 77 -1.62 -10.24 37.92
CA GLN A 77 -2.55 -10.82 36.95
C GLN A 77 -3.56 -11.72 37.69
N ILE A 78 -4.85 -11.45 37.49
CA ILE A 78 -5.95 -12.22 38.07
C ILE A 78 -6.54 -13.09 36.96
N SER A 79 -6.80 -14.38 37.24
CA SER A 79 -7.40 -15.32 36.29
C SER A 79 -8.78 -15.79 36.77
N ILE A 80 -9.75 -15.79 35.86
CA ILE A 80 -11.14 -16.21 36.09
C ILE A 80 -11.51 -17.28 35.05
N SER A 81 -12.18 -18.35 35.51
CA SER A 81 -12.74 -19.42 34.69
C SER A 81 -14.27 -19.40 34.71
N ASN A 82 -14.92 -20.19 33.84
CA ASN A 82 -16.39 -20.25 33.66
C ASN A 82 -17.02 -18.91 33.26
N ILE A 83 -16.62 -18.41 32.10
CA ILE A 83 -17.03 -17.07 31.64
C ILE A 83 -18.41 -17.13 30.97
N THR A 84 -19.36 -16.36 31.50
CA THR A 84 -20.67 -16.15 30.89
C THR A 84 -20.69 -14.83 30.10
N PRO A 85 -21.60 -14.65 29.12
CA PRO A 85 -21.68 -13.39 28.37
C PRO A 85 -21.88 -12.16 29.27
N LEU A 86 -22.65 -12.31 30.36
CA LEU A 86 -22.92 -11.23 31.31
C LEU A 86 -21.70 -10.90 32.17
N LEU A 87 -20.97 -11.92 32.62
CA LEU A 87 -19.71 -11.76 33.36
C LEU A 87 -18.62 -11.14 32.49
N PHE A 88 -18.50 -11.56 31.23
CA PHE A 88 -17.57 -10.97 30.26
C PHE A 88 -17.85 -9.48 30.07
N ASN A 89 -19.12 -9.09 29.87
CA ASN A 89 -19.50 -7.68 29.74
C ASN A 89 -19.27 -6.85 31.02
N GLN A 90 -19.24 -7.47 32.20
CA GLN A 90 -18.85 -6.79 33.44
C GLN A 90 -17.34 -6.58 33.48
N LEU A 91 -16.56 -7.65 33.30
CA LEU A 91 -15.10 -7.59 33.29
C LEU A 91 -14.56 -6.63 32.21
N TYR A 92 -15.18 -6.62 31.04
CA TYR A 92 -14.79 -5.72 29.97
C TYR A 92 -15.07 -4.26 30.33
N ARG A 93 -16.17 -3.95 31.03
CA ARG A 93 -16.45 -2.58 31.49
C ARG A 93 -15.45 -2.10 32.54
N ASP A 94 -15.03 -2.98 33.44
CA ASP A 94 -14.16 -2.61 34.55
C ASP A 94 -12.66 -2.64 34.17
N HIS A 95 -12.28 -3.49 33.20
CA HIS A 95 -10.87 -3.78 32.87
C HIS A 95 -10.57 -3.85 31.36
N ALA A 96 -11.31 -3.14 30.51
CA ALA A 96 -11.21 -3.18 29.04
C ALA A 96 -9.77 -3.22 28.49
N GLU A 97 -8.87 -2.38 29.01
CA GLU A 97 -7.50 -2.21 28.48
C GLU A 97 -6.59 -3.42 28.72
N THR A 98 -6.89 -4.26 29.72
CA THR A 98 -6.00 -5.35 30.14
C THR A 98 -6.67 -6.72 30.17
N LEU A 99 -7.98 -6.78 29.89
CA LEU A 99 -8.75 -8.01 29.83
C LEU A 99 -8.40 -8.81 28.57
N SER A 100 -8.04 -10.07 28.77
CA SER A 100 -7.71 -11.03 27.72
C SER A 100 -8.37 -12.36 28.05
N CYS A 101 -9.23 -12.86 27.15
CA CYS A 101 -10.00 -14.08 27.33
C CYS A 101 -9.69 -15.06 26.22
N SER A 102 -9.12 -16.23 26.52
CA SER A 102 -8.76 -17.21 25.49
C SER A 102 -9.96 -18.05 25.05
N CYS A 103 -10.18 -18.17 23.73
CA CYS A 103 -11.17 -19.08 23.15
C CYS A 103 -10.64 -20.52 23.08
N SER A 104 -11.54 -21.51 23.10
CA SER A 104 -11.18 -22.91 22.82
C SER A 104 -11.01 -23.21 21.33
N SER A 105 -11.78 -22.53 20.47
CA SER A 105 -11.62 -22.60 19.02
C SER A 105 -11.04 -21.27 18.52
N ILE A 106 -9.96 -21.37 17.73
CA ILE A 106 -9.27 -20.19 17.16
C ILE A 106 -9.92 -19.78 15.83
N ASN A 107 -10.55 -20.72 15.12
CA ASN A 107 -11.10 -20.50 13.79
C ASN A 107 -12.61 -20.77 13.81
N ILE A 108 -13.41 -19.71 13.71
CA ILE A 108 -14.88 -19.81 13.76
C ILE A 108 -15.44 -19.42 12.37
N PRO A 109 -16.06 -20.35 11.62
CA PRO A 109 -16.59 -20.06 10.29
C PRO A 109 -17.78 -19.09 10.36
N TYR A 110 -17.86 -18.13 9.44
CA TYR A 110 -18.91 -17.11 9.42
C TYR A 110 -20.31 -17.71 9.33
N LYS A 111 -20.47 -18.80 8.57
CA LYS A 111 -21.72 -19.57 8.48
C LYS A 111 -22.32 -19.95 9.83
N SER A 112 -21.49 -20.09 10.88
CA SER A 112 -21.97 -20.46 12.20
C SER A 112 -22.63 -19.30 12.96
N PHE A 113 -22.43 -18.03 12.61
CA PHE A 113 -22.98 -16.92 13.39
C PHE A 113 -23.34 -15.65 12.59
N VAL A 114 -23.15 -15.66 11.27
CA VAL A 114 -23.48 -14.57 10.35
C VAL A 114 -24.59 -15.03 9.41
N THR A 115 -25.55 -14.15 9.13
CA THR A 115 -26.62 -14.39 8.17
C THR A 115 -26.72 -13.20 7.22
N ASN A 116 -26.63 -13.49 5.92
CA ASN A 116 -26.74 -12.50 4.85
C ASN A 116 -28.07 -12.68 4.12
N THR A 117 -28.74 -11.58 3.80
CA THR A 117 -29.93 -11.57 2.94
C THR A 117 -29.71 -10.57 1.81
N ILE A 118 -29.98 -11.02 0.58
CA ILE A 118 -29.78 -10.27 -0.65
C ILE A 118 -31.13 -10.05 -1.33
N SER A 119 -31.39 -8.80 -1.73
CA SER A 119 -32.46 -8.49 -2.67
C SER A 119 -31.85 -7.98 -3.98
N PHE A 120 -32.14 -8.65 -5.08
CA PHE A 120 -31.76 -8.20 -6.41
C PHE A 120 -32.75 -7.17 -6.94
N HIS A 121 -32.31 -6.39 -7.92
CA HIS A 121 -33.14 -5.47 -8.67
C HIS A 121 -34.34 -6.21 -9.28
N PRO A 122 -35.57 -5.67 -9.17
CA PRO A 122 -36.77 -6.41 -9.52
C PRO A 122 -36.85 -6.83 -10.99
N VAL A 123 -36.03 -6.22 -11.87
CA VAL A 123 -35.93 -6.65 -13.27
C VAL A 123 -35.45 -8.10 -13.38
N CYS A 124 -34.55 -8.53 -12.49
CA CYS A 124 -33.95 -9.85 -12.47
C CYS A 124 -34.88 -10.95 -11.91
N SER A 125 -36.09 -10.59 -11.48
CA SER A 125 -37.15 -11.51 -11.08
C SER A 125 -38.48 -11.23 -11.80
N SER A 126 -38.47 -10.31 -12.76
CA SER A 126 -39.65 -9.90 -13.52
C SER A 126 -39.88 -10.76 -14.76
N VAL A 127 -41.03 -10.59 -15.39
CA VAL A 127 -41.35 -11.19 -16.68
C VAL A 127 -40.42 -10.72 -17.81
N PHE A 128 -39.77 -9.55 -17.66
CA PHE A 128 -38.96 -8.93 -18.72
C PHE A 128 -37.66 -9.68 -19.06
N ILE A 129 -37.23 -10.61 -18.20
CA ILE A 129 -36.10 -11.50 -18.46
C ILE A 129 -36.54 -12.93 -18.82
N SER A 130 -37.86 -13.18 -18.90
CA SER A 130 -38.39 -14.49 -19.22
C SER A 130 -38.21 -14.81 -20.70
N LYS A 131 -38.13 -16.10 -21.00
CA LYS A 131 -38.00 -16.57 -22.38
C LYS A 131 -39.23 -16.20 -23.22
N GLU A 132 -40.42 -16.29 -22.64
CA GLU A 132 -41.69 -15.94 -23.28
C GLU A 132 -41.74 -14.46 -23.67
N TRP A 133 -41.24 -13.57 -22.81
CA TRP A 133 -41.15 -12.14 -23.11
C TRP A 133 -40.17 -11.87 -24.27
N ILE A 134 -38.97 -12.43 -24.20
CA ILE A 134 -37.93 -12.24 -25.23
C ILE A 134 -38.40 -12.78 -26.59
N GLU A 135 -39.04 -13.95 -26.61
CA GLU A 135 -39.61 -14.54 -27.83
C GLU A 135 -40.76 -13.70 -28.41
N ALA A 136 -41.59 -13.09 -27.56
CA ALA A 136 -42.67 -12.21 -28.02
C ALA A 136 -42.16 -10.90 -28.64
N LEU A 137 -40.95 -10.46 -28.28
CA LEU A 137 -40.30 -9.30 -28.90
C LEU A 137 -39.56 -9.63 -30.21
N TYR A 138 -39.43 -10.91 -30.57
CA TYR A 138 -38.76 -11.31 -31.80
C TYR A 138 -39.57 -10.90 -33.03
N SER A 139 -38.90 -10.25 -34.00
CA SER A 139 -39.48 -9.92 -35.30
C SER A 139 -38.74 -10.65 -36.43
N PRO A 140 -39.43 -11.43 -37.27
CA PRO A 140 -38.78 -12.18 -38.36
C PRO A 140 -38.21 -11.28 -39.47
N TYR A 141 -38.58 -10.00 -39.51
CA TYR A 141 -38.17 -9.04 -40.54
C TYR A 141 -37.31 -7.90 -39.97
N VAL A 142 -36.40 -8.19 -39.02
CA VAL A 142 -35.51 -7.17 -38.42
C VAL A 142 -34.68 -6.36 -39.42
N SER A 143 -34.34 -6.94 -40.57
CA SER A 143 -33.61 -6.26 -41.64
C SER A 143 -34.45 -5.19 -42.35
N ALA A 144 -35.78 -5.19 -42.21
CA ALA A 144 -36.66 -4.18 -42.78
C ALA A 144 -36.69 -2.88 -41.95
N PHE A 145 -36.26 -2.92 -40.69
CA PHE A 145 -36.24 -1.76 -39.80
C PHE A 145 -34.93 -0.96 -39.92
N LEU A 146 -35.03 0.34 -39.64
CA LEU A 146 -33.88 1.23 -39.49
C LEU A 146 -32.96 0.71 -38.39
N VAL A 147 -31.66 1.02 -38.47
CA VAL A 147 -30.66 0.58 -37.48
C VAL A 147 -30.97 1.03 -36.04
N MET A 148 -31.63 2.17 -35.93
CA MET A 148 -32.03 2.86 -34.69
C MET A 148 -33.45 2.50 -34.21
N ASP A 149 -34.17 1.64 -34.95
CA ASP A 149 -35.51 1.20 -34.56
C ASP A 149 -35.46 0.15 -33.45
N PHE A 150 -36.22 0.39 -32.37
CA PHE A 150 -36.21 -0.48 -31.20
C PHE A 150 -36.61 -1.92 -31.52
N ARG A 151 -37.52 -2.16 -32.48
CA ARG A 151 -37.93 -3.52 -32.89
C ARG A 151 -36.79 -4.37 -33.44
N LYS A 152 -35.70 -3.73 -33.88
CA LYS A 152 -34.52 -4.40 -34.38
C LYS A 152 -33.67 -5.00 -33.27
N THR A 153 -33.56 -4.32 -32.13
CA THR A 153 -32.65 -4.68 -31.04
C THR A 153 -33.36 -5.16 -29.77
N ALA A 154 -34.65 -4.91 -29.60
CA ALA A 154 -35.40 -5.18 -28.38
C ALA A 154 -35.16 -6.59 -27.81
N ALA A 155 -35.42 -7.65 -28.60
CA ALA A 155 -35.25 -9.03 -28.13
C ALA A 155 -33.82 -9.29 -27.60
N SER A 156 -32.79 -8.85 -28.33
CA SER A 156 -31.39 -9.01 -27.90
C SER A 156 -31.04 -8.13 -26.69
N GLN A 157 -31.64 -6.94 -26.55
CA GLN A 157 -31.43 -6.10 -25.37
C GLN A 157 -31.97 -6.78 -24.09
N PHE A 158 -33.15 -7.38 -24.14
CA PHE A 158 -33.70 -8.15 -23.02
C PHE A 158 -32.95 -9.47 -22.79
N GLU A 159 -32.41 -10.10 -23.84
CA GLU A 159 -31.54 -11.27 -23.72
C GLU A 159 -30.24 -10.95 -22.98
N PHE A 160 -29.59 -9.82 -23.30
CA PHE A 160 -28.43 -9.34 -22.54
C PHE A 160 -28.79 -8.98 -21.10
N LEU A 161 -29.94 -8.36 -20.87
CA LEU A 161 -30.41 -8.04 -19.53
C LEU A 161 -30.65 -9.30 -18.69
N ALA A 162 -31.26 -10.35 -19.28
CA ALA A 162 -31.43 -11.65 -18.64
C ALA A 162 -30.09 -12.31 -18.33
N ALA A 163 -29.13 -12.26 -19.27
CA ALA A 163 -27.78 -12.79 -19.07
C ALA A 163 -27.03 -12.07 -17.94
N PHE A 164 -27.09 -10.73 -17.89
CA PHE A 164 -26.49 -9.94 -16.80
C PHE A 164 -27.09 -10.30 -15.45
N CYS A 165 -28.42 -10.39 -15.35
CA CYS A 165 -29.09 -10.82 -14.14
C CYS A 165 -28.63 -12.22 -13.69
N LEU A 166 -28.56 -13.19 -14.61
CA LEU A 166 -28.13 -14.55 -14.31
C LEU A 166 -26.68 -14.60 -13.81
N ILE A 167 -25.76 -13.96 -14.53
CA ILE A 167 -24.33 -13.91 -14.18
C ILE A 167 -24.15 -13.27 -12.80
N CYS A 168 -24.82 -12.14 -12.54
CA CYS A 168 -24.73 -11.47 -11.25
C CYS A 168 -25.32 -12.32 -10.11
N GLN A 169 -26.44 -13.00 -10.34
CA GLN A 169 -27.04 -13.89 -9.34
C GLN A 169 -26.13 -15.10 -9.01
N GLU A 170 -25.50 -15.69 -10.02
CA GLU A 170 -24.54 -16.78 -9.83
C GLU A 170 -23.29 -16.29 -9.10
N LYS A 171 -22.73 -15.14 -9.51
CA LYS A 171 -21.57 -14.53 -8.85
C LYS A 171 -21.86 -14.24 -7.38
N VAL A 172 -22.99 -13.60 -7.07
CA VAL A 172 -23.37 -13.33 -5.66
C VAL A 172 -23.57 -14.63 -4.87
N SER A 173 -24.13 -15.68 -5.49
CA SER A 173 -24.26 -16.99 -4.83
C SER A 173 -22.91 -17.62 -4.50
N GLN A 174 -21.92 -17.49 -5.40
CA GLN A 174 -20.54 -17.92 -5.14
C GLN A 174 -19.89 -17.10 -4.02
N LEU A 175 -20.04 -15.77 -4.04
CA LEU A 175 -19.49 -14.89 -3.00
C LEU A 175 -20.09 -15.19 -1.61
N LEU A 176 -21.38 -15.52 -1.54
CA LEU A 176 -22.01 -15.94 -0.28
C LEU A 176 -21.45 -17.28 0.21
N ALA A 177 -21.18 -18.23 -0.68
CA ALA A 177 -20.56 -19.50 -0.32
C ALA A 177 -19.11 -19.30 0.19
N ASP A 178 -18.34 -18.41 -0.45
CA ASP A 178 -16.99 -18.06 -0.01
C ASP A 178 -17.01 -17.35 1.35
N LEU A 179 -17.96 -16.43 1.55
CA LEU A 179 -18.15 -15.73 2.82
C LEU A 179 -18.55 -16.71 3.94
N ASP A 180 -19.45 -17.66 3.67
CA ASP A 180 -19.84 -18.71 4.61
C ASP A 180 -18.64 -19.56 5.07
N ASN A 181 -17.69 -19.82 4.16
CA ASN A 181 -16.48 -20.57 4.42
C ASN A 181 -15.36 -19.75 5.08
N LYS A 182 -15.46 -18.42 5.07
CA LYS A 182 -14.49 -17.52 5.69
C LYS A 182 -14.48 -17.72 7.21
N GLN A 183 -13.28 -17.71 7.78
CA GLN A 183 -13.07 -17.98 9.21
C GLN A 183 -12.67 -16.71 9.94
N LEU A 184 -13.36 -16.43 11.05
CA LEU A 184 -12.88 -15.47 12.04
C LEU A 184 -11.74 -16.12 12.81
N VAL A 185 -10.51 -15.67 12.58
CA VAL A 185 -9.31 -16.14 13.29
C VAL A 185 -9.06 -15.25 14.49
N SER A 186 -9.29 -15.78 15.68
CA SER A 186 -8.95 -15.10 16.93
C SER A 186 -8.72 -16.11 18.04
N TYR A 187 -7.57 -16.02 18.72
CA TYR A 187 -7.32 -16.77 19.94
C TYR A 187 -8.03 -16.15 21.16
N GLN A 188 -8.52 -14.92 21.03
CA GLN A 188 -9.21 -14.18 22.09
C GLN A 188 -10.70 -14.00 21.80
N LEU A 189 -11.52 -14.02 22.85
CA LEU A 189 -12.92 -13.64 22.77
C LEU A 189 -13.02 -12.15 22.49
N LEU A 190 -13.58 -11.81 21.33
CA LEU A 190 -13.76 -10.43 20.88
C LEU A 190 -15.09 -9.84 21.37
N GLN A 191 -15.13 -8.52 21.48
CA GLN A 191 -16.36 -7.80 21.81
C GLN A 191 -17.34 -7.83 20.62
N LYS A 192 -18.65 -7.76 20.88
CA LYS A 192 -19.70 -7.74 19.86
C LYS A 192 -19.45 -6.70 18.76
N GLU A 193 -19.08 -5.48 19.14
CA GLU A 193 -18.81 -4.40 18.19
C GLU A 193 -17.59 -4.71 17.32
N GLU A 194 -16.52 -5.27 17.89
CA GLU A 194 -15.30 -5.63 17.15
C GLU A 194 -15.55 -6.76 16.15
N VAL A 195 -16.28 -7.81 16.55
CA VAL A 195 -16.70 -8.88 15.65
C VAL A 195 -17.53 -8.32 14.49
N ASN A 196 -18.46 -7.41 14.79
CA ASN A 196 -19.29 -6.79 13.77
C ASN A 196 -18.48 -5.95 12.80
N THR A 197 -17.52 -5.15 13.29
CA THR A 197 -16.62 -4.37 12.43
C THR A 197 -15.83 -5.28 11.48
N ARG A 198 -15.19 -6.34 11.98
CA ARG A 198 -14.42 -7.27 11.13
C ARG A 198 -15.27 -7.92 10.04
N ILE A 199 -16.51 -8.34 10.36
CA ILE A 199 -17.43 -8.91 9.36
C ILE A 199 -17.79 -7.87 8.30
N MET A 200 -18.11 -6.64 8.70
CA MET A 200 -18.52 -5.60 7.77
C MET A 200 -17.35 -5.18 6.87
N ASP A 201 -16.14 -5.09 7.40
CA ASP A 201 -14.93 -4.81 6.62
C ASP A 201 -14.69 -5.89 5.56
N ASP A 202 -14.83 -7.17 5.94
CA ASP A 202 -14.70 -8.29 5.00
C ASP A 202 -15.74 -8.25 3.87
N ILE A 203 -16.99 -7.90 4.20
CA ILE A 203 -18.08 -7.79 3.22
C ILE A 203 -17.84 -6.61 2.28
N GLU A 204 -17.38 -5.47 2.78
CA GLU A 204 -17.03 -4.31 1.96
C GLU A 204 -15.91 -4.63 0.96
N VAL A 205 -14.87 -5.33 1.40
CA VAL A 205 -13.77 -5.79 0.51
C VAL A 205 -14.30 -6.71 -0.59
N ILE A 206 -15.17 -7.65 -0.25
CA ILE A 206 -15.76 -8.59 -1.23
C ILE A 206 -16.62 -7.83 -2.24
N LYS A 207 -17.48 -6.91 -1.78
CA LYS A 207 -18.32 -6.09 -2.65
C LYS A 207 -17.51 -5.22 -3.60
N ALA A 208 -16.41 -4.63 -3.13
CA ALA A 208 -15.56 -3.76 -3.95
C ALA A 208 -14.83 -4.54 -5.07
N ASN A 209 -14.42 -5.78 -4.80
CA ASN A 209 -13.61 -6.57 -5.74
C ASN A 209 -14.46 -7.39 -6.73
N ALA A 210 -15.67 -7.79 -6.34
CA ALA A 210 -16.49 -8.70 -7.14
C ALA A 210 -16.80 -8.25 -8.58
N PRO A 211 -17.10 -6.98 -8.89
CA PRO A 211 -17.48 -6.56 -10.24
C PRO A 211 -16.29 -6.44 -11.21
N VAL A 212 -15.04 -6.39 -10.71
CA VAL A 212 -13.86 -5.99 -11.50
C VAL A 212 -13.52 -7.01 -12.60
N GLU A 213 -13.62 -8.29 -12.28
CA GLU A 213 -13.34 -9.39 -13.22
C GLU A 213 -14.35 -9.44 -14.37
N ASP A 214 -15.64 -9.29 -14.04
CA ASP A 214 -16.74 -9.37 -15.00
C ASP A 214 -16.78 -8.15 -15.93
N ILE A 215 -16.50 -6.95 -15.40
CA ILE A 215 -16.38 -5.72 -16.21
C ILE A 215 -15.21 -5.82 -17.19
N THR A 216 -14.10 -6.45 -16.79
CA THR A 216 -12.94 -6.65 -17.66
C THR A 216 -13.27 -7.57 -18.83
N THR A 217 -13.98 -8.67 -18.55
CA THR A 217 -14.46 -9.60 -19.59
C THR A 217 -15.44 -8.93 -20.55
N LEU A 218 -16.37 -8.13 -20.03
CA LEU A 218 -17.31 -7.36 -20.84
C LEU A 218 -16.60 -6.33 -21.74
N ARG A 219 -15.59 -5.63 -21.22
CA ARG A 219 -14.75 -4.72 -22.03
C ARG A 219 -13.99 -5.45 -23.13
N LEU A 220 -13.48 -6.65 -22.85
CA LEU A 220 -12.83 -7.46 -23.88
C LEU A 220 -13.81 -7.85 -24.99
N LEU A 221 -15.05 -8.21 -24.66
CA LEU A 221 -16.10 -8.49 -25.64
C LEU A 221 -16.44 -7.26 -26.48
N GLN A 222 -16.57 -6.08 -25.86
CA GLN A 222 -16.81 -4.81 -26.56
C GLN A 222 -15.67 -4.48 -27.54
N ILE A 223 -14.41 -4.57 -27.10
CA ILE A 223 -13.23 -4.31 -27.94
C ILE A 223 -13.15 -5.31 -29.10
N THR A 224 -13.38 -6.60 -28.81
CA THR A 224 -13.30 -7.67 -29.81
C THR A 224 -14.40 -7.51 -30.87
N THR A 225 -15.63 -7.19 -30.47
CA THR A 225 -16.75 -6.97 -31.41
C THR A 225 -16.55 -5.70 -32.24
N GLN A 226 -15.97 -4.66 -31.66
CA GLN A 226 -15.72 -3.38 -32.33
C GLN A 226 -14.52 -3.42 -33.28
N GLN A 227 -13.40 -4.07 -32.90
CA GLN A 227 -12.14 -4.07 -33.67
C GLN A 227 -12.02 -5.21 -34.69
N ASN A 228 -12.64 -6.38 -34.45
CA ASN A 228 -12.51 -7.54 -35.33
C ASN A 228 -13.64 -7.68 -36.37
N SER A 229 -14.46 -6.65 -36.55
CA SER A 229 -15.53 -6.62 -37.57
C SER A 229 -16.47 -7.83 -37.51
N ILE A 230 -16.75 -8.36 -36.31
CA ILE A 230 -17.71 -9.45 -36.12
C ILE A 230 -19.09 -8.91 -36.49
N ILE A 231 -19.66 -9.39 -37.60
CA ILE A 231 -20.94 -8.92 -38.10
C ILE A 231 -22.05 -9.33 -37.12
N SER A 232 -22.72 -8.34 -36.53
CA SER A 232 -23.93 -8.56 -35.74
C SER A 232 -25.00 -9.17 -36.63
N ALA A 233 -25.68 -10.22 -36.14
CA ALA A 233 -26.83 -10.80 -36.84
C ALA A 233 -27.96 -9.77 -37.08
N LEU A 234 -28.01 -8.74 -36.23
CA LEU A 234 -28.95 -7.63 -36.35
C LEU A 234 -28.47 -6.54 -37.32
N GLN A 235 -27.28 -6.65 -37.91
CA GLN A 235 -26.71 -5.64 -38.82
C GLN A 235 -26.63 -4.23 -38.20
N THR A 236 -26.33 -4.14 -36.89
CA THR A 236 -26.21 -2.88 -36.15
C THR A 236 -24.83 -2.22 -36.30
N ASN A 237 -23.80 -3.02 -36.62
CA ASN A 237 -22.42 -2.58 -36.81
C ASN A 237 -21.91 -2.72 -38.26
N ILE A 238 -22.37 -3.76 -38.98
CA ILE A 238 -22.07 -4.02 -40.39
C ILE A 238 -23.34 -4.51 -41.05
N TYR A 239 -23.67 -3.99 -42.23
CA TYR A 239 -24.80 -4.46 -43.03
C TYR A 239 -24.28 -5.11 -44.32
N VAL A 240 -25.09 -6.03 -44.87
CA VAL A 240 -24.76 -6.79 -46.07
C VAL A 240 -25.70 -6.39 -47.19
N THR A 241 -25.14 -5.86 -48.28
CA THR A 241 -25.88 -5.42 -49.46
C THR A 241 -25.69 -6.41 -50.60
N VAL A 242 -26.77 -6.75 -51.29
CA VAL A 242 -26.76 -7.66 -52.44
C VAL A 242 -26.94 -6.85 -53.72
N ASN A 243 -25.97 -6.89 -54.61
CA ASN A 243 -26.09 -6.28 -55.94
C ASN A 243 -26.47 -7.34 -56.97
N THR A 244 -27.67 -7.19 -57.55
CA THR A 244 -28.22 -8.08 -58.58
C THR A 244 -28.13 -7.49 -59.99
N LYS A 245 -27.52 -6.31 -60.17
CA LYS A 245 -27.45 -5.61 -61.48
C LYS A 245 -26.42 -6.18 -62.46
N ILE A 246 -25.63 -7.18 -62.07
CA ILE A 246 -24.69 -7.87 -62.95
C ILE A 246 -25.36 -9.16 -63.44
N GLU A 247 -25.76 -9.20 -64.71
CA GLU A 247 -26.68 -10.19 -65.32
C GLU A 247 -26.31 -11.69 -65.16
N LYS A 248 -25.20 -12.06 -64.51
CA LYS A 248 -24.81 -13.46 -64.24
C LYS A 248 -24.10 -13.71 -62.91
N SER A 249 -24.06 -12.76 -61.98
CA SER A 249 -23.42 -12.97 -60.66
C SER A 249 -24.09 -12.19 -59.54
N ILE A 250 -24.36 -12.86 -58.42
CA ILE A 250 -24.77 -12.23 -57.16
C ILE A 250 -23.51 -11.78 -56.44
N SER A 251 -23.36 -10.47 -56.22
CA SER A 251 -22.25 -9.91 -55.45
C SER A 251 -22.73 -9.42 -54.09
N PHE A 252 -22.03 -9.82 -53.04
CA PHE A 252 -22.28 -9.40 -51.65
C PHE A 252 -21.25 -8.34 -51.27
N TYR A 253 -21.70 -7.23 -50.71
CA TYR A 253 -20.87 -6.18 -50.15
C TYR A 253 -21.16 -6.05 -48.66
N THR A 254 -20.11 -5.97 -47.86
CA THR A 254 -20.21 -5.67 -46.43
C THR A 254 -19.74 -4.25 -46.22
N ASP A 255 -20.58 -3.43 -45.60
CA ASP A 255 -20.28 -2.05 -45.30
C ASP A 255 -20.54 -1.78 -43.81
N TYR A 256 -19.70 -0.96 -43.20
CA TYR A 256 -19.90 -0.56 -41.81
C TYR A 256 -21.09 0.38 -41.71
N THR A 257 -21.87 0.21 -40.64
CA THR A 257 -22.76 1.29 -40.22
C THR A 257 -21.88 2.45 -39.70
N SER A 258 -22.39 3.66 -39.79
CA SER A 258 -21.65 4.89 -39.56
C SER A 258 -22.52 5.90 -38.84
N TYR A 259 -21.93 7.00 -38.40
CA TYR A 259 -22.62 8.05 -37.68
C TYR A 259 -22.04 9.42 -38.01
N TRP A 260 -22.79 10.47 -37.71
CA TRP A 260 -22.35 11.85 -37.93
C TRP A 260 -21.45 12.33 -36.79
N ASP A 261 -20.21 12.69 -37.09
CA ASP A 261 -19.26 13.17 -36.10
C ASP A 261 -19.10 14.69 -36.21
N ASN A 262 -19.71 15.40 -35.26
CA ASN A 262 -19.70 16.86 -35.21
C ASN A 262 -18.31 17.45 -34.88
N ASN A 263 -17.33 16.64 -34.51
CA ASN A 263 -15.96 17.12 -34.27
C ASN A 263 -15.13 17.23 -35.56
N LEU A 264 -15.59 16.66 -36.68
CA LEU A 264 -14.93 16.70 -37.98
C LEU A 264 -15.50 17.86 -38.84
N THR A 265 -15.31 19.10 -38.40
CA THR A 265 -15.98 20.30 -38.95
C THR A 265 -15.38 20.90 -40.23
N HIS A 266 -14.32 20.35 -40.81
CA HIS A 266 -13.63 21.06 -41.90
C HIS A 266 -14.18 20.84 -43.32
N TYR A 267 -14.92 19.77 -43.62
CA TYR A 267 -15.64 19.57 -44.89
C TYR A 267 -16.83 18.60 -44.72
N ILE A 268 -17.93 18.81 -45.45
CA ILE A 268 -19.18 18.00 -45.40
C ILE A 268 -18.95 16.50 -45.70
N GLN A 269 -17.86 16.15 -46.39
CA GLN A 269 -17.50 14.77 -46.71
C GLN A 269 -16.67 14.06 -45.61
N LEU A 270 -16.19 14.79 -44.60
CA LEU A 270 -15.33 14.29 -43.52
C LEU A 270 -16.08 14.04 -42.21
N SER A 271 -17.38 14.34 -42.13
CA SER A 271 -18.18 14.28 -40.89
C SER A 271 -18.86 12.92 -40.64
N ILE A 272 -18.49 11.87 -41.37
CA ILE A 272 -19.06 10.53 -41.21
C ILE A 272 -17.99 9.61 -40.61
N SER A 273 -18.24 9.10 -39.42
CA SER A 273 -17.36 8.17 -38.70
C SER A 273 -17.98 6.77 -38.68
N ASN A 274 -17.14 5.73 -38.82
CA ASN A 274 -17.59 4.34 -38.82
C ASN A 274 -17.77 3.81 -37.39
N CYS A 275 -18.71 2.89 -37.20
CA CYS A 275 -19.00 2.26 -35.92
C CYS A 275 -17.85 1.46 -35.30
N TYR A 276 -16.80 1.11 -36.06
CA TYR A 276 -15.61 0.48 -35.48
C TYR A 276 -14.75 1.47 -34.66
N LEU A 277 -14.90 2.79 -34.86
CA LEU A 277 -14.16 3.80 -34.08
C LEU A 277 -14.80 4.05 -32.72
N LYS A 278 -16.14 4.14 -32.68
CA LYS A 278 -16.93 4.33 -31.46
C LYS A 278 -18.36 3.88 -31.71
N SER A 279 -18.99 3.28 -30.69
CA SER A 279 -20.44 3.03 -30.68
C SER A 279 -21.17 4.29 -30.20
N PRO A 280 -22.00 4.94 -31.03
CA PRO A 280 -22.82 6.05 -30.62
C PRO A 280 -24.08 5.55 -29.91
N ILE A 281 -24.44 6.24 -28.83
CA ILE A 281 -25.63 5.94 -28.04
C ILE A 281 -26.71 6.93 -28.43
N THR A 282 -27.86 6.40 -28.84
CA THR A 282 -28.97 7.18 -29.39
C THR A 282 -30.28 6.71 -28.77
N PRO A 283 -31.25 7.60 -28.45
CA PRO A 283 -32.52 7.17 -27.88
C PRO A 283 -33.22 6.15 -28.76
N ALA A 284 -33.74 5.08 -28.16
CA ALA A 284 -34.50 4.09 -28.88
C ALA A 284 -35.91 4.60 -29.19
N GLY A 285 -36.44 4.24 -30.36
CA GLY A 285 -37.78 4.62 -30.75
C GLY A 285 -38.35 3.72 -31.84
N PHE A 286 -39.64 3.87 -32.08
CA PHE A 286 -40.35 3.20 -33.16
C PHE A 286 -40.44 4.13 -34.37
N TYR A 287 -39.97 3.69 -35.53
CA TYR A 287 -39.95 4.52 -36.74
C TYR A 287 -40.95 3.99 -37.77
N LEU A 288 -41.73 4.90 -38.36
CA LEU A 288 -42.60 4.58 -39.48
C LEU A 288 -41.77 4.45 -40.76
N TYR A 289 -42.18 3.50 -41.60
CA TYR A 289 -41.52 3.21 -42.87
C TYR A 289 -41.48 4.44 -43.78
N THR A 290 -40.29 5.03 -43.99
CA THR A 290 -40.10 6.08 -45.01
C THR A 290 -39.68 5.44 -46.34
N PRO A 291 -40.26 5.86 -47.48
CA PRO A 291 -40.03 5.27 -48.80
C PRO A 291 -38.70 5.74 -49.40
N PHE A 292 -37.58 5.56 -48.71
CA PHE A 292 -36.26 5.79 -49.28
C PHE A 292 -35.78 4.56 -50.08
N ASP A 293 -34.86 4.80 -51.01
CA ASP A 293 -34.22 3.79 -51.84
C ASP A 293 -33.41 2.81 -50.96
N SER A 294 -33.32 1.54 -51.35
CA SER A 294 -32.93 0.43 -50.48
C SER A 294 -31.48 0.46 -49.94
N ALA A 295 -30.63 1.39 -50.40
CA ALA A 295 -29.21 1.44 -50.05
C ALA A 295 -28.89 2.38 -48.86
N THR A 296 -29.68 3.43 -48.61
CA THR A 296 -29.37 4.44 -47.56
C THR A 296 -30.05 4.17 -46.21
N LYS A 297 -30.93 3.17 -46.13
CA LYS A 297 -31.75 2.84 -44.93
C LYS A 297 -30.97 2.23 -43.76
N HIS A 298 -29.79 1.68 -44.02
CA HIS A 298 -29.07 0.82 -43.06
C HIS A 298 -27.72 1.38 -42.63
N GLN A 299 -27.37 2.58 -43.10
CA GLN A 299 -26.00 3.05 -43.05
C GLN A 299 -25.69 3.97 -41.86
N TYR A 300 -26.69 4.64 -41.29
CA TYR A 300 -26.43 5.79 -40.40
C TYR A 300 -27.17 5.71 -39.07
N TRP A 301 -26.39 5.72 -37.99
CA TRP A 301 -26.84 6.08 -36.64
C TRP A 301 -26.91 7.61 -36.52
N PRO A 302 -27.90 8.16 -35.79
CA PRO A 302 -28.17 9.59 -35.74
C PRO A 302 -27.26 10.29 -34.74
N ILE A 303 -26.48 11.31 -35.14
CA ILE A 303 -25.74 12.19 -34.21
C ILE A 303 -25.69 13.64 -34.76
N HIS A 304 -26.84 14.09 -35.29
CA HIS A 304 -27.12 15.40 -35.88
C HIS A 304 -26.60 15.72 -37.30
N ARG A 305 -27.56 15.77 -38.23
CA ARG A 305 -27.61 16.72 -39.36
C ARG A 305 -29.01 17.37 -39.35
N PRO A 306 -29.16 18.70 -39.20
CA PRO A 306 -30.46 19.35 -38.95
C PRO A 306 -31.55 19.15 -40.02
N ASP A 307 -31.19 18.68 -41.21
CA ASP A 307 -32.07 18.72 -42.37
C ASP A 307 -32.81 17.38 -42.61
N PHE A 308 -32.44 16.28 -41.94
CA PHE A 308 -32.88 14.91 -42.29
C PHE A 308 -32.92 13.89 -41.13
N GLU A 309 -33.36 14.26 -39.92
CA GLU A 309 -33.59 13.26 -38.85
C GLU A 309 -34.96 12.57 -39.00
N PRO A 310 -35.02 11.23 -39.11
CA PRO A 310 -36.27 10.50 -38.98
C PRO A 310 -36.85 10.78 -37.59
N VAL A 311 -38.08 11.29 -37.53
CA VAL A 311 -38.75 11.52 -36.24
C VAL A 311 -39.37 10.20 -35.78
N PRO A 312 -39.08 9.71 -34.56
CA PRO A 312 -39.72 8.51 -34.04
C PRO A 312 -41.22 8.77 -33.85
N SER A 313 -42.03 7.78 -34.15
CA SER A 313 -43.48 7.80 -33.92
C SER A 313 -43.81 7.67 -32.43
N ALA A 314 -42.97 6.95 -31.70
CA ALA A 314 -42.95 6.92 -30.24
C ALA A 314 -41.52 6.64 -29.77
N THR A 315 -41.09 7.29 -28.70
CA THR A 315 -39.81 7.01 -28.03
C THR A 315 -40.00 5.89 -27.01
N VAL A 316 -38.94 5.11 -26.77
CA VAL A 316 -38.91 4.10 -25.73
C VAL A 316 -38.07 4.63 -24.59
N ASP A 317 -38.73 5.26 -23.62
CA ASP A 317 -38.07 5.98 -22.54
C ASP A 317 -37.10 5.08 -21.77
N GLY A 318 -35.88 5.57 -21.56
CA GLY A 318 -34.83 4.84 -20.85
C GLY A 318 -34.23 3.65 -21.60
N PHE A 319 -34.53 3.46 -22.88
CA PHE A 319 -33.82 2.53 -23.76
C PHE A 319 -33.03 3.29 -24.82
N PHE A 320 -31.86 2.74 -25.16
CA PHE A 320 -30.99 3.30 -26.20
C PHE A 320 -30.67 2.27 -27.27
N GLY A 321 -30.24 2.74 -28.42
CA GLY A 321 -29.64 1.97 -29.52
C GLY A 321 -28.23 2.48 -29.81
N GLY A 322 -27.39 1.58 -30.33
CA GLY A 322 -26.03 1.89 -30.76
C GLY A 322 -25.46 0.77 -31.60
N CYS A 323 -24.29 0.99 -32.19
CA CYS A 323 -23.69 0.02 -33.11
C CYS A 323 -23.44 -1.34 -32.43
N ASN A 324 -23.04 -1.29 -31.16
CA ASN A 324 -22.98 -2.44 -30.27
C ASN A 324 -24.19 -2.44 -29.33
N VAL A 325 -24.95 -3.54 -29.35
CA VAL A 325 -26.14 -3.72 -28.51
C VAL A 325 -25.76 -3.74 -27.03
N ILE A 326 -24.57 -4.25 -26.67
CA ILE A 326 -24.09 -4.26 -25.28
C ILE A 326 -23.98 -2.82 -24.75
N ASP A 327 -23.36 -1.91 -25.51
CA ASP A 327 -23.19 -0.51 -25.10
C ASP A 327 -24.54 0.20 -24.95
N ALA A 328 -25.49 -0.12 -25.84
CA ALA A 328 -26.86 0.37 -25.78
C ALA A 328 -27.60 -0.10 -24.53
N VAL A 329 -27.49 -1.38 -24.17
CA VAL A 329 -28.09 -1.92 -22.94
C VAL A 329 -27.46 -1.27 -21.72
N LEU A 330 -26.13 -1.19 -21.65
CA LEU A 330 -25.41 -0.59 -20.54
C LEU A 330 -25.79 0.88 -20.30
N ALA A 331 -26.01 1.64 -21.37
CA ALA A 331 -26.47 3.02 -21.28
C ALA A 331 -27.96 3.17 -20.89
N SER A 332 -28.77 2.11 -21.03
CA SER A 332 -30.21 2.15 -20.76
C SER A 332 -30.52 2.25 -19.27
N THR A 333 -31.56 3.01 -18.92
CA THR A 333 -32.09 3.23 -17.57
C THR A 333 -33.37 2.44 -17.29
N LEU A 334 -33.95 1.82 -18.33
CA LEU A 334 -35.13 0.94 -18.26
C LEU A 334 -36.43 1.66 -17.83
N ASP A 335 -36.50 2.98 -17.96
CA ASP A 335 -37.63 3.79 -17.45
C ASP A 335 -38.99 3.36 -18.00
N CYS A 336 -39.04 2.92 -19.28
CA CYS A 336 -40.25 2.39 -19.90
C CYS A 336 -40.85 1.23 -19.11
N LEU A 337 -40.05 0.38 -18.46
CA LEU A 337 -40.53 -0.78 -17.71
C LEU A 337 -41.26 -0.42 -16.41
N TYR A 338 -41.14 0.83 -15.96
CA TYR A 338 -41.87 1.38 -14.82
C TYR A 338 -43.16 2.12 -15.24
N ASN A 339 -43.41 2.26 -16.53
CA ASN A 339 -44.50 3.04 -17.09
C ASN A 339 -45.44 2.15 -17.91
N VAL A 340 -46.62 1.87 -17.35
CA VAL A 340 -47.66 1.05 -18.01
C VAL A 340 -48.02 1.60 -19.39
N THR A 341 -48.10 2.93 -19.57
CA THR A 341 -48.40 3.52 -20.87
C THR A 341 -47.29 3.29 -21.90
N CYS A 342 -46.03 3.24 -21.46
CA CYS A 342 -44.90 2.89 -22.33
C CYS A 342 -44.94 1.41 -22.70
N LEU A 343 -45.23 0.53 -21.74
CA LEU A 343 -45.40 -0.91 -21.98
C LEU A 343 -46.60 -1.22 -22.90
N ASP A 344 -47.73 -0.52 -22.73
CA ASP A 344 -48.88 -0.64 -23.62
C ASP A 344 -48.50 -0.32 -25.07
N SER A 345 -47.61 0.65 -25.30
CA SER A 345 -47.14 0.98 -26.64
C SER A 345 -46.42 -0.19 -27.31
N PHE A 346 -45.83 -1.13 -26.57
CA PHE A 346 -45.14 -2.28 -27.16
C PHE A 346 -46.14 -3.20 -27.88
N ILE A 347 -47.39 -3.27 -27.43
CA ILE A 347 -48.43 -4.08 -28.09
C ILE A 347 -48.64 -3.64 -29.54
N ASP A 348 -48.62 -2.33 -29.78
CA ASP A 348 -48.85 -1.76 -31.11
C ASP A 348 -47.71 -2.08 -32.08
N TYR A 349 -46.49 -2.32 -31.56
CA TYR A 349 -45.29 -2.52 -32.35
C TYR A 349 -44.77 -3.97 -32.39
N PHE A 350 -45.19 -4.82 -31.44
CA PHE A 350 -44.85 -6.24 -31.35
C PHE A 350 -46.12 -7.10 -31.32
N PRO A 351 -46.62 -7.56 -32.48
CA PRO A 351 -47.91 -8.27 -32.58
C PRO A 351 -47.99 -9.57 -31.77
N ASN A 352 -46.85 -10.21 -31.50
CA ASN A 352 -46.79 -11.45 -30.72
C ASN A 352 -47.11 -11.22 -29.24
N LEU A 353 -46.96 -9.99 -28.72
CA LEU A 353 -47.36 -9.66 -27.34
C LEU A 353 -48.88 -9.77 -27.12
N ASN A 354 -49.70 -9.63 -28.18
CA ASN A 354 -51.15 -9.84 -28.08
C ASN A 354 -51.55 -11.31 -27.87
N GLN A 355 -50.66 -12.26 -28.18
CA GLN A 355 -50.93 -13.70 -28.02
C GLN A 355 -50.55 -14.21 -26.63
N THR A 356 -49.83 -13.38 -25.87
CA THR A 356 -49.36 -13.65 -24.52
C THR A 356 -50.27 -12.96 -23.49
N ASN A 357 -50.73 -13.69 -22.46
CA ASN A 357 -51.54 -13.13 -21.36
C ASN A 357 -50.67 -12.35 -20.35
N PHE A 358 -49.88 -11.37 -20.79
CA PHE A 358 -49.14 -10.51 -19.87
C PHE A 358 -50.06 -9.45 -19.27
N THR A 359 -50.16 -9.41 -17.94
CA THR A 359 -50.87 -8.34 -17.23
C THR A 359 -49.87 -7.25 -16.85
N TRP A 360 -50.02 -6.05 -17.41
CA TRP A 360 -49.14 -4.91 -17.13
C TRP A 360 -49.15 -4.41 -15.67
N SER A 361 -49.93 -5.04 -14.80
CA SER A 361 -49.81 -4.95 -13.34
C SER A 361 -48.44 -5.40 -12.80
N ASP A 362 -47.61 -6.04 -13.63
CA ASP A 362 -46.25 -6.49 -13.33
C ASP A 362 -45.15 -5.46 -13.67
N GLY A 363 -45.52 -4.21 -14.02
CA GLY A 363 -44.55 -3.12 -14.12
C GLY A 363 -43.69 -3.03 -12.86
N LEU A 364 -42.41 -2.67 -13.02
CA LEU A 364 -41.50 -2.68 -11.87
C LEU A 364 -42.02 -1.77 -10.75
N SER A 365 -42.17 -2.33 -9.56
CA SER A 365 -42.80 -1.67 -8.40
C SER A 365 -41.82 -0.83 -7.57
N SER A 366 -40.54 -0.79 -7.94
CA SER A 366 -39.50 -0.02 -7.23
C SER A 366 -39.44 1.43 -7.71
N LEU A 367 -39.93 2.37 -6.90
CA LEU A 367 -39.87 3.82 -7.17
C LEU A 367 -38.48 4.44 -6.89
N ASN A 368 -37.57 3.74 -6.22
CA ASN A 368 -36.39 4.32 -5.60
C ASN A 368 -35.15 4.44 -6.52
N ARG A 369 -35.17 3.88 -7.74
CA ARG A 369 -34.03 3.89 -8.68
C ARG A 369 -34.48 4.07 -10.14
N ARG A 370 -35.33 5.06 -10.42
CA ARG A 370 -35.50 5.55 -11.79
C ARG A 370 -34.22 6.32 -12.19
N ASP A 371 -33.85 6.32 -13.45
CA ASP A 371 -32.65 7.01 -13.99
C ASP A 371 -31.27 6.40 -13.63
N ILE A 372 -31.20 5.15 -13.16
CA ILE A 372 -29.91 4.44 -12.99
C ILE A 372 -29.61 3.59 -14.23
N SER A 373 -28.44 3.77 -14.83
CA SER A 373 -28.04 2.97 -16.00
C SER A 373 -27.81 1.50 -15.65
N VAL A 374 -28.04 0.61 -16.60
CA VAL A 374 -27.72 -0.82 -16.47
C VAL A 374 -26.23 -1.04 -16.21
N GLU A 375 -25.35 -0.19 -16.74
CA GLU A 375 -23.91 -0.21 -16.40
C GLU A 375 -23.70 -0.03 -14.89
N LYS A 376 -24.42 0.92 -14.28
CA LYS A 376 -24.33 1.17 -12.85
C LYS A 376 -24.95 0.02 -12.05
N LEU A 377 -26.07 -0.54 -12.50
CA LEU A 377 -26.66 -1.74 -11.88
C LEU A 377 -25.70 -2.93 -11.95
N LEU A 378 -25.04 -3.15 -13.08
CA LEU A 378 -24.05 -4.21 -13.28
C LEU A 378 -22.83 -4.02 -12.37
N SER A 379 -22.35 -2.78 -12.19
CA SER A 379 -21.26 -2.47 -11.25
C SER A 379 -21.61 -2.76 -9.78
N GLU A 380 -22.91 -2.88 -9.47
CA GLU A 380 -23.45 -3.24 -8.15
C GLU A 380 -24.02 -4.67 -8.14
N LEU A 381 -23.68 -5.50 -9.13
CA LEU A 381 -24.16 -6.88 -9.29
C LEU A 381 -25.69 -7.02 -9.29
N PHE A 382 -26.41 -5.98 -9.72
CA PHE A 382 -27.86 -5.87 -9.61
C PHE A 382 -28.39 -6.06 -8.18
N VAL A 383 -27.58 -5.86 -7.14
CA VAL A 383 -27.98 -5.95 -5.74
C VAL A 383 -28.58 -4.62 -5.29
N GLU A 384 -29.84 -4.62 -4.87
CA GLU A 384 -30.49 -3.44 -4.28
C GLU A 384 -30.22 -3.31 -2.78
N GLN A 385 -30.30 -4.43 -2.06
CA GLN A 385 -30.02 -4.48 -0.64
C GLN A 385 -29.22 -5.72 -0.30
N TRP A 386 -28.16 -5.50 0.48
CA TRP A 386 -27.39 -6.55 1.13
C TRP A 386 -27.45 -6.26 2.62
N SER A 387 -28.24 -7.04 3.35
CA SER A 387 -28.34 -6.90 4.81
C SER A 387 -27.65 -8.07 5.51
N THR A 388 -26.76 -7.72 6.44
CA THR A 388 -25.97 -8.68 7.21
C THR A 388 -26.38 -8.57 8.67
N SER A 389 -26.62 -9.72 9.28
CA SER A 389 -26.93 -9.83 10.70
C SER A 389 -25.97 -10.82 11.37
N MET A 390 -25.52 -10.48 12.58
CA MET A 390 -24.58 -11.29 13.36
C MET A 390 -25.21 -11.72 14.69
N ASN A 391 -25.17 -13.01 14.98
CA ASN A 391 -25.64 -13.59 16.24
C ASN A 391 -24.47 -13.78 17.22
N TYR A 392 -24.25 -12.78 18.08
CA TYR A 392 -23.14 -12.80 19.05
C TYR A 392 -23.24 -13.95 20.05
N SER A 393 -24.45 -14.39 20.40
CA SER A 393 -24.61 -15.51 21.34
C SER A 393 -24.07 -16.82 20.76
N GLN A 394 -24.19 -16.99 19.45
CA GLN A 394 -23.68 -18.14 18.73
C GLN A 394 -22.16 -18.05 18.56
N TYR A 395 -21.63 -16.87 18.22
CA TYR A 395 -20.18 -16.61 18.24
C TYR A 395 -19.55 -16.91 19.62
N PHE A 396 -20.17 -16.45 20.70
CA PHE A 396 -19.70 -16.70 22.06
C PHE A 396 -19.69 -18.20 22.39
N ALA A 397 -20.72 -18.94 21.96
CA ALA A 397 -20.82 -20.37 22.16
C ALA A 397 -19.74 -21.15 21.37
N GLU A 398 -19.45 -20.75 20.14
CA GLU A 398 -18.39 -21.35 19.30
C GLU A 398 -16.98 -21.03 19.81
N CYS A 399 -16.75 -19.81 20.31
CA CYS A 399 -15.48 -19.44 20.95
C CYS A 399 -15.25 -20.25 22.24
N ALA A 400 -16.31 -20.50 23.03
CA ALA A 400 -16.26 -21.23 24.30
C ALA A 400 -15.06 -20.82 25.18
N PRO A 401 -15.11 -19.62 25.80
CA PRO A 401 -13.97 -19.02 26.50
C PRO A 401 -13.48 -19.88 27.68
N ILE A 402 -12.18 -20.17 27.71
CA ILE A 402 -11.54 -21.06 28.70
C ILE A 402 -11.21 -20.28 29.98
N THR A 403 -10.40 -19.23 29.85
CA THR A 403 -9.91 -18.40 30.95
C THR A 403 -9.82 -16.94 30.51
N CYS A 404 -10.25 -16.03 31.37
CA CYS A 404 -10.05 -14.60 31.24
C CYS A 404 -9.01 -14.12 32.26
N THR A 405 -8.11 -13.24 31.84
CA THR A 405 -7.11 -12.62 32.69
C THR A 405 -7.15 -11.10 32.55
N TYR A 406 -6.96 -10.39 33.65
CA TYR A 406 -6.78 -8.93 33.66
C TYR A 406 -5.73 -8.54 34.69
N THR A 407 -5.15 -7.35 34.54
CA THR A 407 -4.10 -6.88 35.46
C THR A 407 -4.59 -5.76 36.36
N GLU A 408 -4.35 -5.90 37.65
CA GLU A 408 -4.66 -4.89 38.66
C GLU A 408 -3.35 -4.34 39.26
N ILE A 409 -3.34 -3.03 39.56
CA ILE A 409 -2.18 -2.35 40.14
C ILE A 409 -2.20 -2.58 41.65
N ASN A 410 -1.14 -3.19 42.19
CA ASN A 410 -1.04 -3.41 43.62
C ASN A 410 -0.60 -2.12 44.34
N HIS A 411 -1.20 -1.82 45.50
CA HIS A 411 -0.79 -0.69 46.30
C HIS A 411 0.64 -0.88 46.84
N ILE A 412 1.43 0.20 46.86
CA ILE A 412 2.85 0.20 47.22
C ILE A 412 3.06 -0.45 48.60
N ASN A 413 3.65 -1.65 48.63
CA ASN A 413 3.98 -2.34 49.86
C ASN A 413 5.38 -1.91 50.33
N ILE A 414 5.44 -1.07 51.36
CA ILE A 414 6.69 -0.55 51.95
C ILE A 414 7.65 -1.69 52.33
N SER A 415 7.12 -2.86 52.70
CA SER A 415 7.96 -4.01 53.05
C SER A 415 8.74 -4.55 51.84
N TYR A 416 8.14 -4.60 50.66
CA TYR A 416 8.80 -5.03 49.42
C TYR A 416 9.96 -4.10 49.04
N THR A 417 9.77 -2.78 49.14
CA THR A 417 10.83 -1.79 48.86
C THR A 417 12.02 -1.98 49.81
N ILE A 418 11.77 -2.24 51.09
CA ILE A 418 12.83 -2.46 52.08
C ILE A 418 13.59 -3.77 51.78
N THR A 419 12.89 -4.87 51.49
CA THR A 419 13.53 -6.16 51.17
C THR A 419 14.37 -6.08 49.90
N LEU A 420 13.87 -5.36 48.89
CA LEU A 420 14.60 -5.13 47.64
C LEU A 420 15.91 -4.36 47.90
N LEU A 421 15.86 -3.27 48.67
CA LEU A 421 17.04 -2.46 49.00
C LEU A 421 18.09 -3.24 49.80
N LEU A 422 17.65 -4.07 50.76
CA LEU A 422 18.55 -4.95 51.52
C LEU A 422 19.18 -6.03 50.63
N GLY A 423 18.43 -6.57 49.67
CA GLY A 423 18.92 -7.55 48.70
C GLY A 423 19.99 -6.99 47.75
N PHE A 424 19.82 -5.75 47.30
CA PHE A 424 20.80 -5.10 46.42
C PHE A 424 22.03 -4.53 47.14
N TYR A 425 21.95 -4.27 48.45
CA TYR A 425 23.05 -3.69 49.23
C TYR A 425 24.36 -4.49 49.09
N GLY A 426 24.29 -5.83 49.16
CA GLY A 426 25.46 -6.69 49.04
C GLY A 426 26.14 -6.61 47.67
N GLY A 427 25.38 -6.77 46.58
CA GLY A 427 25.93 -6.72 45.22
C GLY A 427 26.42 -5.33 44.82
N LEU A 428 25.68 -4.29 45.22
CA LEU A 428 25.99 -2.89 44.90
C LEU A 428 27.28 -2.42 45.58
N THR A 429 27.51 -2.83 46.83
CA THR A 429 28.74 -2.47 47.56
C THR A 429 29.98 -3.15 46.98
N ILE A 430 29.89 -4.42 46.57
CA ILE A 430 30.99 -5.14 45.90
C ILE A 430 31.30 -4.51 44.53
N LEU A 431 30.28 -4.26 43.72
CA LEU A 431 30.43 -3.68 42.39
C LEU A 431 31.04 -2.27 42.44
N LEU A 432 30.55 -1.41 43.35
CA LEU A 432 31.06 -0.04 43.51
C LEU A 432 32.50 -0.01 44.06
N ARG A 433 32.89 -0.97 44.91
CA ARG A 433 34.28 -1.11 45.37
C ARG A 433 35.23 -1.48 44.22
N LEU A 434 34.75 -2.20 43.22
CA LEU A 434 35.53 -2.60 42.04
C LEU A 434 35.58 -1.47 40.99
N LEU A 435 34.48 -0.72 40.82
CA LEU A 435 34.38 0.37 39.85
C LEU A 435 35.05 1.67 40.31
N ALA A 436 35.02 2.02 41.61
CA ALA A 436 35.56 3.30 42.08
C ALA A 436 37.08 3.49 41.80
N PRO A 437 37.96 2.49 42.03
CA PRO A 437 39.38 2.58 41.67
C PRO A 437 39.58 2.63 40.15
N LEU A 438 38.77 1.88 39.40
CA LEU A 438 38.84 1.78 37.94
C LEU A 438 38.44 3.11 37.28
N LEU A 439 37.39 3.76 37.79
CA LEU A 439 36.98 5.10 37.38
C LEU A 439 38.07 6.14 37.66
N ILE A 440 38.76 6.07 38.79
CA ILE A 440 39.87 7.01 39.09
C ILE A 440 41.06 6.79 38.15
N ASN A 441 41.38 5.54 37.80
CA ASN A 441 42.40 5.24 36.79
C ASN A 441 41.99 5.70 35.38
N ILE A 442 40.70 5.67 35.05
CA ILE A 442 40.17 6.22 33.80
C ILE A 442 40.21 7.75 33.82
N PHE A 443 39.81 8.39 34.92
CA PHE A 443 39.84 9.85 35.07
C PHE A 443 41.27 10.42 35.10
N SER A 444 42.24 9.70 35.67
CA SER A 444 43.65 10.09 35.64
C SER A 444 44.24 9.99 34.22
N LYS A 445 43.80 9.00 33.42
CA LYS A 445 44.12 8.89 31.98
C LYS A 445 43.36 9.90 31.10
N LEU A 446 42.14 10.29 31.48
CA LEU A 446 41.36 11.31 30.75
C LEU A 446 41.87 12.73 30.99
N LYS A 447 42.57 12.98 32.11
CA LYS A 447 43.21 14.28 32.37
C LYS A 447 44.37 14.58 31.40
N SER A 448 44.88 13.59 30.67
CA SER A 448 45.84 13.76 29.56
C SER A 448 45.18 13.85 28.18
N CYS A 449 43.85 13.91 28.07
CA CYS A 449 43.14 14.08 26.81
C CYS A 449 42.22 15.30 26.84
N SER A 450 42.26 16.07 25.75
CA SER A 450 41.54 17.33 25.56
C SER A 450 40.00 17.19 25.66
N PRO A 451 39.28 18.25 26.08
CA PRO A 451 37.88 18.17 26.50
C PRO A 451 36.91 18.22 25.30
N ASN A 452 36.68 17.10 24.61
CA ASN A 452 35.68 17.08 23.53
C ASN A 452 34.90 15.76 23.32
N VAL A 453 34.83 14.85 24.30
CA VAL A 453 34.22 13.51 24.05
C VAL A 453 33.08 13.10 25.00
N ILE A 454 32.68 13.91 25.99
CA ILE A 454 31.69 13.47 27.01
C ILE A 454 30.24 13.90 26.67
N CYS A 455 29.79 13.76 25.43
CA CYS A 455 28.40 14.11 25.05
C CYS A 455 27.59 13.01 24.35
N SER A 456 28.05 11.75 24.34
CA SER A 456 27.42 10.70 23.51
C SER A 456 26.89 9.48 24.27
N LEU A 457 26.72 9.52 25.59
CA LEU A 457 26.35 8.33 26.38
C LEU A 457 24.97 8.36 27.08
N SER A 458 24.09 9.34 26.82
CA SER A 458 22.79 9.43 27.53
C SER A 458 21.54 8.97 26.75
N MET A 459 21.65 8.45 25.52
CA MET A 459 20.47 8.17 24.67
C MET A 459 20.23 6.68 24.37
N ALA A 460 20.34 5.80 25.37
CA ALA A 460 19.98 4.40 25.19
C ALA A 460 19.36 3.82 26.45
N MET A 461 18.13 4.22 26.80
CA MET A 461 17.24 3.39 27.62
C MET A 461 15.80 3.91 27.56
N HIS A 462 14.86 2.98 27.35
CA HIS A 462 13.39 3.10 27.33
C HIS A 462 12.71 3.65 26.07
N ARG A 463 12.25 2.74 25.19
CA ARG A 463 11.05 2.95 24.38
C ARG A 463 10.11 1.75 24.57
N GLN A 464 9.02 1.96 25.30
CA GLN A 464 7.85 1.08 25.24
C GLN A 464 7.29 1.12 23.81
N LYS A 465 6.96 -0.05 23.25
CA LYS A 465 6.27 -0.19 21.96
C LYS A 465 4.89 0.48 22.07
N LYS A 466 4.78 1.74 21.67
CA LYS A 466 3.49 2.36 21.38
C LYS A 466 3.01 1.80 20.06
N LYS A 467 1.78 1.26 20.01
CA LYS A 467 1.12 0.90 18.75
C LYS A 467 1.09 2.13 17.83
N PHE A 468 1.47 1.95 16.57
CA PHE A 468 1.45 3.01 15.58
C PHE A 468 0.01 3.49 15.33
N VAL A 469 -0.17 4.80 15.20
CA VAL A 469 -1.46 5.43 14.86
C VAL A 469 -1.25 6.27 13.61
N PRO A 470 -2.00 6.02 12.52
CA PRO A 470 -1.90 6.81 11.30
C PRO A 470 -2.04 8.31 11.54
N PRO A 471 -1.16 9.16 10.97
CA PRO A 471 -1.25 10.61 11.15
C PRO A 471 -2.54 11.19 10.59
N THR A 472 -3.22 11.99 11.40
CA THR A 472 -4.40 12.77 11.01
C THR A 472 -4.09 13.75 9.88
N LYS A 473 -5.11 14.18 9.13
CA LYS A 473 -4.98 15.21 8.07
C LYS A 473 -4.27 16.49 8.56
N LYS A 474 -4.53 16.90 9.82
CA LYS A 474 -3.86 18.04 10.46
C LYS A 474 -2.37 17.79 10.70
N GLN A 475 -1.99 16.59 11.15
CA GLN A 475 -0.58 16.21 11.32
C GLN A 475 0.15 16.13 9.97
N ARG A 476 -0.50 15.60 8.92
CA ARG A 476 0.06 15.56 7.57
C ARG A 476 0.26 16.96 6.99
N ALA A 477 -0.74 17.85 7.14
CA ALA A 477 -0.61 19.25 6.74
C ALA A 477 0.51 19.97 7.52
N HIS A 478 0.63 19.72 8.82
CA HIS A 478 1.73 20.25 9.63
C HIS A 478 3.10 19.74 9.17
N ALA A 479 3.20 18.45 8.82
CA ALA A 479 4.43 17.86 8.33
C ALA A 479 4.84 18.36 6.94
N LEU A 480 3.87 18.69 6.08
CA LEU A 480 4.09 19.31 4.77
C LEU A 480 4.59 20.76 4.91
N GLY A 481 4.04 21.52 5.87
CA GLY A 481 4.40 22.92 6.11
C GLY A 481 3.88 23.88 5.02
N GLU A 482 4.28 25.15 5.09
CA GLU A 482 3.81 26.23 4.21
C GLU A 482 4.23 26.05 2.75
N ILE A 483 3.31 26.24 1.81
CA ILE A 483 3.51 25.99 0.37
C ILE A 483 3.27 27.23 -0.50
N ASP A 484 2.91 28.36 0.09
CA ASP A 484 2.49 29.56 -0.64
C ASP A 484 3.65 30.20 -1.43
N ASP A 485 4.88 30.05 -0.94
CA ASP A 485 6.10 30.57 -1.57
C ASP A 485 6.69 29.65 -2.66
N LEU A 486 5.99 28.58 -3.04
CA LEU A 486 6.47 27.62 -4.04
C LEU A 486 5.99 27.97 -5.46
N ASP A 487 6.77 27.55 -6.46
CA ASP A 487 6.40 27.69 -7.88
C ASP A 487 5.03 27.06 -8.18
N GLU A 488 4.29 27.62 -9.14
CA GLU A 488 2.89 27.23 -9.38
C GLU A 488 2.73 25.73 -9.67
N ASP A 489 3.60 25.16 -10.49
CA ASP A 489 3.55 23.74 -10.87
C ASP A 489 3.73 22.82 -9.65
N ILE A 490 4.70 23.13 -8.78
CA ILE A 490 4.93 22.32 -7.58
C ILE A 490 3.85 22.58 -6.53
N ARG A 491 3.37 23.81 -6.38
CA ARG A 491 2.27 24.16 -5.48
C ARG A 491 1.00 23.41 -5.87
N ARG A 492 0.69 23.35 -7.17
CA ARG A 492 -0.40 22.54 -7.72
C ARG A 492 -0.18 21.05 -7.48
N ALA A 493 1.02 20.55 -7.75
CA ALA A 493 1.37 19.14 -7.49
C ALA A 493 1.28 18.73 -6.01
N LEU A 494 1.36 19.68 -5.09
CA LEU A 494 1.24 19.45 -3.65
C LEU A 494 -0.18 19.72 -3.11
N THR A 495 -1.12 20.22 -3.91
CA THR A 495 -2.48 20.62 -3.47
C THR A 495 -3.61 19.91 -4.18
N ILE A 496 -3.46 19.60 -5.47
CA ILE A 496 -4.54 19.02 -6.27
C ILE A 496 -4.76 17.55 -5.93
N ALA A 497 -6.03 17.20 -5.64
CA ALA A 497 -6.49 15.82 -5.42
C ALA A 497 -5.59 15.00 -4.47
N ILE A 498 -5.07 15.61 -3.40
CA ILE A 498 -4.06 14.96 -2.53
C ILE A 498 -4.59 13.64 -1.97
N ASP A 499 -5.73 13.68 -1.28
CA ASP A 499 -6.26 12.51 -0.58
C ASP A 499 -6.79 11.44 -1.57
N GLU A 500 -7.03 11.78 -2.83
CA GLU A 500 -7.41 10.85 -3.91
C GLU A 500 -6.18 10.17 -4.54
N CYS A 501 -5.11 10.92 -4.81
CA CYS A 501 -3.90 10.39 -5.46
C CYS A 501 -2.90 9.77 -4.49
N PHE A 502 -2.93 10.19 -3.21
CA PHE A 502 -2.00 9.78 -2.17
C PHE A 502 -2.78 9.33 -0.93
N PRO A 503 -3.12 8.04 -0.84
CA PRO A 503 -3.79 7.49 0.33
C PRO A 503 -2.96 7.68 1.59
N SER A 504 -3.61 8.00 2.71
CA SER A 504 -2.94 8.01 4.01
C SER A 504 -2.45 6.60 4.35
N ILE A 505 -1.33 6.51 5.06
CA ILE A 505 -0.82 5.21 5.50
C ILE A 505 -1.89 4.49 6.36
N PRO A 506 -2.21 3.22 6.08
CA PRO A 506 -3.20 2.49 6.87
C PRO A 506 -2.66 2.13 8.26
N ILE A 507 -3.52 1.58 9.11
CA ILE A 507 -3.08 0.92 10.34
C ILE A 507 -2.28 -0.32 9.93
N PRO A 508 -1.04 -0.52 10.43
CA PRO A 508 -0.22 -1.65 10.05
C PRO A 508 -0.79 -2.97 10.60
N ASP A 509 -0.71 -4.02 9.80
CA ASP A 509 -0.98 -5.41 10.22
C ASP A 509 0.05 -5.88 11.26
N GLU A 510 -0.18 -7.03 11.92
CA GLU A 510 0.68 -7.50 13.04
C GLU A 510 2.16 -7.67 12.66
N ASP A 511 2.47 -8.04 11.40
CA ASP A 511 3.83 -8.27 10.91
C ASP A 511 4.41 -7.11 10.06
N ALA A 512 3.65 -6.02 9.90
CA ALA A 512 4.03 -4.87 9.08
C ALA A 512 5.15 -4.02 9.74
N TRP A 513 5.97 -3.32 8.96
CA TRP A 513 7.13 -2.57 9.47
C TRP A 513 6.78 -1.66 10.68
N LEU A 514 5.68 -0.90 10.57
CA LEU A 514 5.27 0.06 11.60
C LEU A 514 4.57 -0.57 12.82
N SER A 515 4.24 -1.87 12.81
CA SER A 515 3.78 -2.59 14.00
C SER A 515 4.96 -2.97 14.90
N GLU A 516 6.11 -3.30 14.30
CA GLU A 516 7.30 -3.76 15.00
C GLU A 516 8.29 -2.63 15.32
N HIS A 517 8.39 -1.65 14.42
CA HIS A 517 9.36 -0.55 14.46
C HIS A 517 8.68 0.79 14.73
N TYR A 518 8.97 1.39 15.88
CA TYR A 518 8.51 2.74 16.18
C TYR A 518 9.31 3.78 15.38
N GLU A 519 8.60 4.57 14.57
CA GLU A 519 9.16 5.69 13.82
C GLU A 519 8.50 7.01 14.21
N ALA A 520 9.30 8.04 14.42
CA ALA A 520 8.80 9.37 14.76
C ALA A 520 8.27 10.13 13.53
N GLY A 521 8.69 9.71 12.33
CA GLY A 521 8.47 10.43 11.08
C GLY A 521 9.31 11.70 10.96
N GLN A 522 9.51 12.15 9.72
CA GLN A 522 10.30 13.33 9.40
C GLN A 522 9.48 14.37 8.64
N THR A 523 9.28 15.54 9.26
CA THR A 523 8.61 16.69 8.62
C THR A 523 9.51 17.39 7.60
N VAL A 524 8.95 18.20 6.71
CA VAL A 524 9.72 19.01 5.75
C VAL A 524 10.66 19.98 6.48
N LYS A 525 10.19 20.62 7.55
CA LYS A 525 10.99 21.57 8.35
C LYS A 525 12.17 20.89 9.08
N GLN A 526 11.98 19.66 9.56
CA GLN A 526 13.09 18.87 10.10
C GLN A 526 14.09 18.52 9.01
N PHE A 527 13.59 18.10 7.84
CA PHE A 527 14.44 17.79 6.68
C PHE A 527 15.28 19.02 6.31
N GLU A 528 14.71 20.21 6.15
CA GLU A 528 15.46 21.43 5.78
C GLU A 528 16.62 21.78 6.73
N ARG A 529 16.52 21.42 8.00
CA ARG A 529 17.54 21.72 9.03
C ARG A 529 18.72 20.75 9.00
N LEU A 530 18.59 19.61 8.34
CA LEU A 530 19.67 18.62 8.25
C LEU A 530 20.80 19.17 7.38
N ARG A 531 22.04 18.90 7.79
CA ARG A 531 23.21 19.06 6.93
C ARG A 531 23.27 17.84 6.01
N LYS A 532 22.86 18.02 4.76
CA LYS A 532 22.75 16.94 3.76
C LYS A 532 23.88 17.04 2.74
N SER A 533 24.22 15.91 2.15
CA SER A 533 24.91 15.89 0.86
C SER A 533 23.97 16.43 -0.22
N GLN A 534 24.45 17.37 -1.03
CA GLN A 534 23.69 17.95 -2.14
C GLN A 534 24.55 17.91 -3.40
N PRO A 535 23.96 17.66 -4.59
CA PRO A 535 24.71 17.70 -5.82
C PRO A 535 25.19 19.13 -6.07
N SER A 536 26.46 19.23 -6.50
CA SER A 536 27.10 20.48 -6.91
C SER A 536 27.70 20.30 -8.30
N PRO A 537 28.01 21.38 -9.04
CA PRO A 537 28.63 21.28 -10.36
C PRO A 537 29.93 20.47 -10.39
N THR A 538 30.59 20.31 -9.25
CA THR A 538 31.86 19.59 -9.12
C THR A 538 31.73 18.25 -8.39
N CYS A 539 30.55 17.88 -7.90
CA CYS A 539 30.27 16.67 -7.11
C CYS A 539 28.80 16.27 -7.28
N ASN A 540 28.53 15.40 -8.26
CA ASN A 540 27.18 15.02 -8.67
C ASN A 540 27.09 13.60 -9.27
N ILE A 541 28.15 12.79 -9.21
CA ILE A 541 28.14 11.44 -9.77
C ILE A 541 27.77 10.41 -8.71
N ILE A 542 26.77 9.57 -9.00
CA ILE A 542 26.37 8.41 -8.21
C ILE A 542 26.93 7.18 -8.92
N TYR A 543 27.90 6.51 -8.31
CA TYR A 543 28.47 5.29 -8.85
C TYR A 543 27.71 4.06 -8.39
N ILE A 544 27.29 3.21 -9.32
CA ILE A 544 26.84 1.85 -9.04
C ILE A 544 28.04 0.91 -9.22
N GLN A 545 28.44 0.21 -8.16
CA GLN A 545 29.53 -0.75 -8.14
C GLN A 545 28.97 -2.17 -8.03
N PRO A 546 28.90 -2.95 -9.11
CA PRO A 546 28.48 -4.33 -9.05
C PRO A 546 29.51 -5.19 -8.32
N PHE A 547 29.03 -6.09 -7.45
CA PHE A 547 29.79 -7.15 -6.81
C PHE A 547 29.27 -8.52 -7.25
N GLY A 548 30.08 -9.24 -8.02
CA GLY A 548 29.72 -10.54 -8.62
C GLY A 548 29.11 -10.44 -10.01
N ASP A 549 28.46 -11.52 -10.46
CA ASP A 549 27.91 -11.61 -11.82
C ASP A 549 26.48 -11.05 -11.90
N PHE A 550 26.22 -10.28 -12.94
CA PHE A 550 24.92 -9.67 -13.29
C PHE A 550 24.44 -10.07 -14.69
N ASN A 551 25.08 -11.07 -15.32
CA ASN A 551 24.70 -11.56 -16.65
C ASN A 551 23.64 -12.67 -16.61
N GLY A 552 23.26 -13.15 -15.42
CA GLY A 552 22.24 -14.18 -15.25
C GLY A 552 20.82 -13.64 -15.52
N PRO A 553 19.87 -14.49 -15.94
CA PRO A 553 18.49 -14.09 -16.25
C PRO A 553 17.71 -13.53 -15.04
N ARG A 554 18.22 -13.77 -13.82
CA ARG A 554 17.67 -13.25 -12.55
C ARG A 554 18.18 -11.86 -12.19
N SER A 555 19.15 -11.33 -12.95
CA SER A 555 19.79 -10.05 -12.62
C SER A 555 18.98 -8.90 -13.19
N PRO A 556 18.63 -7.87 -12.40
CA PRO A 556 17.96 -6.70 -12.92
C PRO A 556 18.88 -5.94 -13.88
N ASN A 557 18.30 -5.36 -14.94
CA ASN A 557 19.05 -4.53 -15.87
C ASN A 557 19.47 -3.21 -15.18
N LEU A 558 20.76 -3.13 -14.82
CA LEU A 558 21.30 -1.97 -14.11
C LEU A 558 21.20 -0.66 -14.92
N ASN A 559 21.15 -0.71 -16.25
CA ASN A 559 20.97 0.50 -17.06
C ASN A 559 19.60 1.13 -16.84
N ILE A 560 18.56 0.31 -16.66
CA ILE A 560 17.22 0.80 -16.33
C ILE A 560 17.20 1.47 -14.96
N ILE A 561 17.95 0.93 -13.98
CA ILE A 561 18.11 1.56 -12.68
C ILE A 561 18.77 2.93 -12.82
N CYS A 562 19.79 3.07 -13.69
CA CYS A 562 20.39 4.36 -14.02
C CYS A 562 19.37 5.32 -14.65
N ASP A 563 18.53 4.87 -15.57
CA ASP A 563 17.50 5.69 -16.22
C ASP A 563 16.52 6.26 -15.18
N PHE A 564 16.02 5.42 -14.26
CA PHE A 564 15.18 5.90 -13.15
C PHE A 564 15.93 6.85 -12.21
N SER A 565 17.19 6.54 -11.89
CA SER A 565 18.05 7.39 -11.06
C SER A 565 18.19 8.80 -11.64
N HIS A 566 18.42 8.92 -12.95
CA HIS A 566 18.52 10.20 -13.64
C HIS A 566 17.23 11.02 -13.56
N ILE A 567 16.06 10.37 -13.58
CA ILE A 567 14.77 11.07 -13.51
C ILE A 567 14.48 11.54 -12.07
N PHE A 568 14.72 10.70 -11.06
CA PHE A 568 14.47 11.04 -9.66
C PHE A 568 15.47 12.06 -9.09
N PHE A 569 16.70 12.07 -9.58
CA PHE A 569 17.79 12.90 -9.05
C PHE A 569 18.35 13.85 -10.13
N PRO A 570 17.58 14.86 -10.56
CA PRO A 570 18.00 15.75 -11.64
C PRO A 570 19.28 16.50 -11.27
N GLY A 571 20.21 16.56 -12.23
CA GLY A 571 21.55 17.13 -12.04
C GLY A 571 22.58 16.15 -11.47
N CYS A 572 22.18 14.94 -11.04
CA CYS A 572 23.09 13.84 -10.77
C CYS A 572 23.33 13.01 -12.03
N GLN A 573 24.55 12.49 -12.20
CA GLN A 573 24.86 11.48 -13.21
C GLN A 573 25.00 10.12 -12.51
N THR A 574 24.44 9.07 -13.08
CA THR A 574 24.54 7.72 -12.54
C THR A 574 25.36 6.85 -13.48
N GLU A 575 26.47 6.32 -12.98
CA GLU A 575 27.43 5.54 -13.78
C GLU A 575 27.64 4.15 -13.18
N ILE A 576 27.59 3.12 -14.04
CA ILE A 576 27.87 1.74 -13.65
C ILE A 576 29.38 1.49 -13.80
N LEU A 577 30.03 1.10 -12.72
CA LEU A 577 31.44 0.70 -12.70
C LEU A 577 31.61 -0.76 -13.13
N PRO A 578 32.82 -1.17 -13.58
CA PRO A 578 33.12 -2.57 -13.85
C PRO A 578 32.86 -3.43 -12.61
N SER A 579 32.27 -4.62 -12.81
CA SER A 579 32.03 -5.55 -11.71
C SER A 579 33.34 -5.97 -11.02
N VAL A 580 33.28 -6.14 -9.70
CA VAL A 580 34.40 -6.62 -8.89
C VAL A 580 34.00 -7.84 -8.07
N GLU A 581 35.00 -8.64 -7.70
CA GLU A 581 34.80 -9.70 -6.71
C GLU A 581 34.84 -9.16 -5.28
N PHE A 582 34.24 -9.91 -4.36
CA PHE A 582 34.39 -9.66 -2.93
C PHE A 582 35.84 -9.87 -2.49
N ASP A 583 36.34 -9.02 -1.58
CA ASP A 583 37.67 -9.20 -0.98
C ASP A 583 37.74 -10.60 -0.34
N SER A 584 38.85 -11.32 -0.53
CA SER A 584 39.06 -12.67 0.03
C SER A 584 38.97 -12.72 1.55
N LYS A 585 39.11 -11.57 2.22
CA LYS A 585 38.92 -11.40 3.68
C LYS A 585 37.48 -11.14 4.09
N THR A 586 36.55 -11.04 3.15
CA THR A 586 35.13 -10.82 3.42
C THR A 586 34.55 -12.03 4.12
N LYS A 587 34.03 -11.84 5.34
CA LYS A 587 33.39 -12.92 6.07
C LYS A 587 32.13 -13.35 5.33
N GLN A 588 31.95 -14.66 5.20
CA GLN A 588 30.77 -15.28 4.60
C GLN A 588 30.24 -16.39 5.50
N ARG A 589 28.94 -16.69 5.36
CA ARG A 589 28.28 -17.82 6.01
C ARG A 589 27.30 -18.46 5.04
N VAL A 590 26.89 -19.69 5.31
CA VAL A 590 25.73 -20.29 4.64
C VAL A 590 24.52 -20.08 5.54
N ASN A 591 23.46 -19.46 5.03
CA ASN A 591 22.25 -19.24 5.80
C ASN A 591 21.60 -20.59 6.17
N GLN A 592 21.19 -20.73 7.42
CA GLN A 592 20.65 -22.00 7.92
C GLN A 592 19.30 -22.38 7.28
N TYR A 593 18.50 -21.38 6.90
CA TYR A 593 17.18 -21.55 6.31
C TYR A 593 17.25 -21.65 4.79
N THR A 594 17.89 -20.68 4.13
CA THR A 594 17.90 -20.59 2.66
C THR A 594 18.93 -21.51 2.01
N LYS A 595 19.91 -22.01 2.78
CA LYS A 595 21.08 -22.77 2.29
C LYS A 595 21.93 -22.04 1.24
N GLN A 596 21.71 -20.75 1.05
CA GLN A 596 22.47 -19.88 0.14
C GLN A 596 23.64 -19.20 0.87
N PRO A 597 24.72 -18.83 0.15
CA PRO A 597 25.81 -18.05 0.71
C PRO A 597 25.34 -16.63 1.08
N GLN A 598 25.88 -16.10 2.17
CA GLN A 598 25.63 -14.75 2.66
C GLN A 598 26.95 -14.04 3.00
N TYR A 599 27.08 -12.77 2.60
CA TYR A 599 28.27 -11.96 2.88
C TYR A 599 28.06 -10.89 3.97
N PHE A 600 29.10 -10.65 4.77
CA PHE A 600 29.07 -9.71 5.88
C PHE A 600 29.22 -8.26 5.43
N VAL A 601 28.18 -7.46 5.62
CA VAL A 601 28.07 -6.08 5.12
C VAL A 601 29.24 -5.18 5.55
N PRO A 602 29.68 -5.13 6.82
CA PRO A 602 30.79 -4.27 7.22
C PRO A 602 32.11 -4.50 6.47
N ASN A 603 32.37 -5.74 6.01
CA ASN A 603 33.54 -6.02 5.18
C ASN A 603 33.40 -5.42 3.79
N ILE A 604 32.22 -5.55 3.17
CA ILE A 604 31.90 -5.01 1.84
C ILE A 604 31.96 -3.48 1.87
N MET A 605 31.35 -2.85 2.89
CA MET A 605 31.36 -1.40 3.07
C MET A 605 32.80 -0.86 3.21
N ASN A 606 33.67 -1.56 3.94
CA ASN A 606 35.07 -1.19 4.02
C ASN A 606 35.83 -1.36 2.69
N GLN A 607 35.46 -2.35 1.87
CA GLN A 607 35.99 -2.51 0.50
C GLN A 607 35.56 -1.33 -0.38
N LEU A 608 34.26 -1.00 -0.41
CA LEU A 608 33.72 0.17 -1.11
C LEU A 608 34.41 1.46 -0.69
N LYS A 609 34.56 1.70 0.61
CA LYS A 609 35.26 2.87 1.15
C LYS A 609 36.70 2.99 0.67
N LYS A 610 37.43 1.87 0.61
CA LYS A 610 38.80 1.84 0.07
C LYS A 610 38.79 2.16 -1.44
N MET A 611 37.83 1.66 -2.19
CA MET A 611 37.68 1.94 -3.62
C MET A 611 37.37 3.42 -3.87
N GLN A 612 36.40 3.97 -3.14
CA GLN A 612 36.03 5.40 -3.17
C GLN A 612 37.24 6.28 -2.84
N ARG A 613 37.98 5.98 -1.76
CA ARG A 613 39.22 6.69 -1.43
C ARG A 613 40.25 6.61 -2.55
N LYS A 614 40.46 5.46 -3.17
CA LYS A 614 41.41 5.31 -4.29
C LYS A 614 40.99 6.12 -5.51
N ARG A 615 39.69 6.23 -5.79
CA ARG A 615 39.19 7.00 -6.94
C ARG A 615 39.49 8.49 -6.79
N HIS A 616 39.51 9.03 -5.57
CA HIS A 616 39.85 10.44 -5.25
C HIS A 616 39.19 11.47 -6.21
N LYS A 617 38.03 11.15 -6.81
CA LYS A 617 37.35 12.04 -7.73
C LYS A 617 36.58 13.07 -6.92
N ARG A 618 36.83 14.36 -7.18
CA ARG A 618 36.03 15.45 -6.59
C ARG A 618 34.55 15.36 -6.97
N GLU A 619 34.26 14.67 -8.08
CA GLU A 619 32.95 14.51 -8.71
C GLU A 619 32.06 13.43 -8.09
N GLU A 620 32.63 12.48 -7.33
CA GLU A 620 31.90 11.36 -6.72
C GLU A 620 31.06 11.86 -5.54
N LEU A 621 29.73 11.79 -5.70
CA LEU A 621 28.76 12.12 -4.65
C LEU A 621 28.49 10.91 -3.78
N PHE A 622 28.11 9.77 -4.39
CA PHE A 622 27.82 8.52 -3.70
C PHE A 622 28.44 7.30 -4.38
N SER A 623 28.79 6.28 -3.60
CA SER A 623 29.22 4.97 -4.09
C SER A 623 28.32 3.85 -3.56
N ILE A 624 27.54 3.28 -4.46
CA ILE A 624 26.51 2.30 -4.14
C ILE A 624 26.95 0.95 -4.67
N GLY A 625 27.27 0.02 -3.78
CA GLY A 625 27.45 -1.38 -4.13
C GLY A 625 26.11 -2.05 -4.42
N VAL A 626 26.09 -2.94 -5.42
CA VAL A 626 24.95 -3.84 -5.67
C VAL A 626 25.44 -5.26 -5.82
N THR A 627 24.68 -6.25 -5.35
CA THR A 627 25.03 -7.68 -5.50
C THR A 627 23.81 -8.58 -5.69
N MET A 628 24.00 -9.71 -6.39
CA MET A 628 23.02 -10.79 -6.50
C MET A 628 23.14 -11.84 -5.38
N VAL A 629 24.03 -11.64 -4.40
CA VAL A 629 24.20 -12.55 -3.25
C VAL A 629 23.60 -11.95 -1.99
N ASP A 630 23.00 -12.78 -1.15
CA ASP A 630 22.36 -12.38 0.09
C ASP A 630 23.38 -11.80 1.09
N ILE A 631 22.97 -10.84 1.94
CA ILE A 631 23.88 -10.08 2.82
C ILE A 631 23.34 -9.98 4.25
N TYR A 632 24.23 -9.80 5.23
CA TYR A 632 23.86 -9.66 6.65
C TYR A 632 24.73 -8.63 7.41
N PRO A 633 24.14 -7.83 8.33
CA PRO A 633 24.83 -6.72 8.99
C PRO A 633 25.55 -7.14 10.27
N ASN A 634 25.04 -8.18 10.95
CA ASN A 634 25.53 -8.64 12.24
C ASN A 634 25.39 -10.18 12.33
N PRO A 635 26.33 -10.90 12.97
CA PRO A 635 26.23 -12.36 13.14
C PRO A 635 24.88 -12.88 13.68
N ASN A 636 24.17 -12.08 14.47
CA ASN A 636 22.88 -12.45 15.09
C ASN A 636 21.65 -12.14 14.22
N TRP A 637 21.81 -11.44 13.09
CA TRP A 637 20.71 -11.09 12.18
C TRP A 637 20.55 -12.13 11.08
N ASN A 638 19.34 -12.30 10.54
CA ASN A 638 19.08 -13.27 9.46
C ASN A 638 19.57 -12.76 8.09
N PHE A 639 19.15 -11.56 7.67
CA PHE A 639 19.61 -10.88 6.47
C PHE A 639 19.24 -9.39 6.53
N VAL A 640 19.71 -8.60 5.56
CA VAL A 640 19.18 -7.26 5.22
C VAL A 640 19.14 -7.10 3.70
N TYR A 641 18.22 -6.30 3.19
CA TYR A 641 18.22 -5.90 1.77
C TYR A 641 19.35 -4.92 1.45
N GLY A 642 19.77 -4.15 2.45
CA GLY A 642 20.78 -3.13 2.28
C GLY A 642 21.32 -2.55 3.58
N GLU A 643 22.40 -1.80 3.47
CA GLU A 643 22.89 -0.92 4.53
C GLU A 643 23.59 0.29 3.90
N ALA A 644 23.36 1.47 4.48
CA ALA A 644 23.92 2.73 4.01
C ALA A 644 24.68 3.46 5.12
N SER A 645 25.75 4.15 4.74
CA SER A 645 26.49 5.09 5.58
C SER A 645 26.39 6.48 4.97
N ILE A 646 25.47 7.29 5.51
CA ILE A 646 25.16 8.64 5.01
C ILE A 646 26.39 9.55 5.09
N ASP A 647 27.12 9.51 6.20
CA ASP A 647 28.33 10.35 6.43
C ASP A 647 29.45 10.04 5.44
N GLU A 648 29.53 8.80 4.98
CA GLU A 648 30.57 8.33 4.05
C GLU A 648 30.09 8.35 2.58
N GLY A 649 28.79 8.58 2.35
CA GLY A 649 28.18 8.56 1.03
C GLY A 649 28.32 7.20 0.35
N ILE A 650 28.29 6.11 1.11
CA ILE A 650 28.40 4.74 0.58
C ILE A 650 27.23 3.88 1.03
N ALA A 651 26.85 2.90 0.20
CA ALA A 651 25.83 1.91 0.55
C ALA A 651 26.07 0.59 -0.16
N ILE A 652 25.43 -0.48 0.28
CA ILE A 652 25.41 -1.79 -0.39
C ILE A 652 23.99 -2.35 -0.38
N TYR A 653 23.51 -2.81 -1.52
CA TYR A 653 22.20 -3.43 -1.70
C TYR A 653 22.32 -4.84 -2.29
N SER A 654 21.48 -5.76 -1.81
CA SER A 654 21.37 -7.11 -2.34
C SER A 654 20.03 -7.29 -3.05
N PHE A 655 20.09 -7.78 -4.28
CA PHE A 655 18.91 -8.13 -5.09
C PHE A 655 18.58 -9.62 -5.01
N ALA A 656 19.32 -10.40 -4.22
CA ALA A 656 19.18 -11.86 -4.12
C ALA A 656 17.75 -12.30 -3.79
N ARG A 657 17.08 -11.54 -2.92
CA ARG A 657 15.74 -11.84 -2.38
C ARG A 657 14.60 -11.21 -3.16
N PHE A 658 14.88 -10.56 -4.30
CA PHE A 658 13.81 -10.00 -5.15
C PHE A 658 13.22 -11.01 -6.10
N ASP A 659 13.94 -12.11 -6.36
CA ASP A 659 13.45 -13.27 -7.10
C ASP A 659 12.34 -13.97 -6.30
N PRO A 660 11.08 -14.02 -6.80
CA PRO A 660 9.97 -14.70 -6.12
C PRO A 660 10.24 -16.20 -5.87
N LEU A 661 11.17 -16.79 -6.62
CA LEU A 661 11.56 -18.19 -6.47
C LEU A 661 12.70 -18.39 -5.48
N PHE A 662 13.25 -17.34 -4.85
CA PHE A 662 14.30 -17.48 -3.85
C PHE A 662 13.79 -18.28 -2.62
N PRO A 663 14.53 -19.29 -2.13
CA PRO A 663 15.91 -19.68 -2.46
C PRO A 663 16.03 -20.83 -3.48
N HIS A 664 14.94 -21.23 -4.12
CA HIS A 664 14.88 -22.34 -5.07
C HIS A 664 15.44 -21.92 -6.44
N THR A 665 16.69 -22.31 -6.72
CA THR A 665 17.44 -21.91 -7.91
C THR A 665 17.25 -22.81 -9.15
N SER A 666 16.30 -23.75 -9.14
CA SER A 666 16.24 -24.87 -10.09
C SER A 666 15.31 -24.69 -11.30
N ILE A 667 14.82 -23.48 -11.58
CA ILE A 667 13.98 -23.19 -12.75
C ILE A 667 14.74 -22.24 -13.69
N GLU A 668 14.95 -22.67 -14.93
CA GLU A 668 15.72 -21.97 -15.98
C GLU A 668 14.85 -21.07 -16.88
N SER A 669 13.53 -21.26 -16.90
CA SER A 669 12.60 -20.44 -17.71
C SER A 669 11.80 -19.48 -16.85
N TYR A 670 11.98 -18.18 -17.08
CA TYR A 670 11.22 -17.11 -16.43
C TYR A 670 10.16 -16.55 -17.36
N THR A 671 9.02 -16.19 -16.77
CA THR A 671 8.03 -15.36 -17.46
C THR A 671 8.53 -13.91 -17.54
N ASN A 672 8.04 -13.16 -18.53
CA ASN A 672 8.33 -11.73 -18.62
C ASN A 672 7.82 -10.97 -17.37
N GLU A 673 6.72 -11.42 -16.76
CA GLU A 673 6.12 -10.80 -15.58
C GLU A 673 7.04 -10.90 -14.35
N GLU A 674 7.65 -12.06 -14.11
CA GLU A 674 8.61 -12.26 -13.02
C GLU A 674 9.86 -11.38 -13.19
N GLN A 675 10.37 -11.24 -14.42
CA GLN A 675 11.52 -10.36 -14.70
C GLN A 675 11.17 -8.89 -14.47
N VAL A 676 9.97 -8.46 -14.87
CA VAL A 676 9.46 -7.11 -14.62
C VAL A 676 9.29 -6.87 -13.13
N LEU A 677 8.81 -7.85 -12.35
CA LEU A 677 8.67 -7.75 -10.90
C LEU A 677 10.03 -7.59 -10.19
N VAL A 678 11.01 -8.43 -10.51
CA VAL A 678 12.39 -8.34 -9.96
C VAL A 678 12.97 -6.96 -10.25
N LEU A 679 12.80 -6.47 -11.48
CA LEU A 679 13.26 -5.15 -11.88
C LEU A 679 12.53 -4.03 -11.11
N ARG A 680 11.22 -4.14 -10.90
CA ARG A 680 10.43 -3.16 -10.13
C ARG A 680 10.90 -3.08 -8.68
N ARG A 681 11.12 -4.22 -8.03
CA ARG A 681 11.67 -4.31 -6.66
C ARG A 681 13.07 -3.71 -6.58
N ALA A 682 13.93 -4.00 -7.58
CA ALA A 682 15.29 -3.46 -7.66
C ALA A 682 15.32 -1.93 -7.83
N VAL A 683 14.50 -1.38 -8.74
CA VAL A 683 14.39 0.06 -8.95
C VAL A 683 13.84 0.74 -7.69
N SER A 684 12.76 0.22 -7.11
CA SER A 684 12.12 0.80 -5.92
C SER A 684 13.09 0.89 -4.75
N THR A 685 13.76 -0.23 -4.46
CA THR A 685 14.75 -0.29 -3.38
C THR A 685 15.94 0.63 -3.66
N TYR A 686 16.46 0.63 -4.89
CA TYR A 686 17.58 1.50 -5.23
C TYR A 686 17.23 2.99 -4.99
N ILE A 687 16.08 3.45 -5.48
CA ILE A 687 15.66 4.85 -5.30
C ILE A 687 15.41 5.16 -3.83
N HIS A 688 14.69 4.30 -3.11
CA HIS A 688 14.43 4.44 -1.68
C HIS A 688 15.73 4.67 -0.88
N GLU A 689 16.73 3.85 -1.15
CA GLU A 689 17.96 3.88 -0.39
C GLU A 689 18.91 5.01 -0.80
N VAL A 690 18.93 5.40 -2.09
CA VAL A 690 19.61 6.63 -2.51
C VAL A 690 19.00 7.86 -1.82
N MET A 691 17.68 7.87 -1.62
CA MET A 691 17.02 8.96 -0.88
C MET A 691 17.47 9.00 0.59
N HIS A 692 17.76 7.86 1.23
CA HIS A 692 18.40 7.86 2.56
C HIS A 692 19.76 8.56 2.57
N LEU A 693 20.59 8.38 1.53
CA LEU A 693 21.88 9.10 1.40
C LEU A 693 21.70 10.62 1.27
N PHE A 694 20.57 11.07 0.75
CA PHE A 694 20.17 12.48 0.72
C PHE A 694 19.53 12.98 2.04
N GLY A 695 19.42 12.12 3.05
CA GLY A 695 18.90 12.44 4.38
C GLY A 695 17.39 12.34 4.52
N PHE A 696 16.72 11.59 3.64
CA PHE A 696 15.33 11.20 3.85
C PHE A 696 15.28 10.14 4.94
N GLU A 697 14.28 10.21 5.82
CA GLU A 697 13.89 9.12 6.70
C GLU A 697 12.65 8.44 6.15
N HIS A 698 12.32 7.26 6.68
CA HIS A 698 11.08 6.57 6.33
C HIS A 698 9.86 7.49 6.53
N CYS A 699 8.92 7.38 5.59
CA CYS A 699 7.68 8.13 5.58
C CYS A 699 6.62 7.36 6.36
N ILE A 700 5.90 8.06 7.23
CA ILE A 700 4.80 7.51 8.03
C ILE A 700 3.47 8.24 7.79
N TYR A 701 3.38 9.08 6.75
CA TYR A 701 2.25 9.98 6.54
C TYR A 701 1.27 9.48 5.49
N TYR A 702 1.78 8.89 4.42
CA TYR A 702 1.04 8.41 3.26
C TYR A 702 1.66 7.09 2.79
N LEU A 703 0.94 6.34 1.96
CA LEU A 703 1.58 5.37 1.07
C LEU A 703 2.58 6.12 0.18
N CYS A 704 3.83 5.65 0.15
CA CYS A 704 4.95 6.38 -0.41
C CYS A 704 6.11 5.41 -0.65
N LEU A 705 6.89 5.63 -1.72
CA LEU A 705 8.14 4.89 -1.97
C LEU A 705 9.12 4.88 -0.78
N MET A 706 9.01 5.85 0.13
CA MET A 706 9.85 5.98 1.33
C MET A 706 9.25 5.30 2.57
N ASN A 707 8.20 4.50 2.48
CA ASN A 707 7.73 3.74 3.64
C ASN A 707 8.72 2.61 3.98
N GLY A 708 8.92 2.32 5.27
CA GLY A 708 9.69 1.13 5.67
C GLY A 708 9.00 -0.16 5.27
N THR A 709 9.77 -1.24 5.04
CA THR A 709 9.23 -2.55 4.62
C THR A 709 9.87 -3.68 5.42
N ASN A 710 9.04 -4.61 5.90
CA ASN A 710 9.45 -5.84 6.58
C ASN A 710 9.27 -7.08 5.69
N CYS A 711 8.35 -7.03 4.72
CA CYS A 711 8.05 -8.16 3.84
C CYS A 711 7.87 -7.75 2.36
N GLU A 712 7.90 -8.74 1.47
CA GLU A 712 7.72 -8.55 0.02
C GLU A 712 6.34 -7.99 -0.34
N ASN A 713 5.29 -8.34 0.41
CA ASN A 713 3.94 -7.81 0.17
C ASN A 713 3.87 -6.30 0.43
N GLU A 714 4.52 -5.81 1.50
CA GLU A 714 4.63 -4.37 1.77
C GLU A 714 5.44 -3.67 0.67
N MET A 715 6.51 -4.29 0.19
CA MET A 715 7.33 -3.76 -0.91
C MET A 715 6.53 -3.69 -2.22
N ASP A 716 5.79 -4.74 -2.56
CA ASP A 716 5.03 -4.81 -3.80
C ASP A 716 3.78 -3.90 -3.78
N GLY A 717 3.21 -3.64 -2.60
CA GLY A 717 2.12 -2.67 -2.43
C GLY A 717 2.55 -1.20 -2.54
N GLN A 718 3.85 -0.91 -2.52
CA GLN A 718 4.39 0.43 -2.67
C GLN A 718 4.65 0.75 -4.14
N LEU A 719 3.89 1.71 -4.67
CA LEU A 719 4.11 2.25 -6.00
C LEU A 719 5.31 3.20 -6.02
N LEU A 720 5.96 3.31 -7.18
CA LEU A 720 7.14 4.15 -7.41
C LEU A 720 6.90 5.68 -7.35
N TYR A 721 5.99 6.20 -6.51
CA TYR A 721 5.77 7.64 -6.35
C TYR A 721 6.16 8.16 -4.97
N LEU A 722 6.41 9.47 -4.90
CA LEU A 722 6.62 10.19 -3.64
C LEU A 722 5.34 10.92 -3.22
N CYS A 723 4.92 10.71 -1.97
CA CYS A 723 3.83 11.47 -1.37
C CYS A 723 4.18 12.97 -1.28
N PRO A 724 3.20 13.88 -1.06
CA PRO A 724 3.44 15.32 -1.08
C PRO A 724 4.55 15.79 -0.14
N ILE A 725 4.69 15.14 1.03
CA ILE A 725 5.73 15.48 2.01
C ILE A 725 7.11 15.12 1.46
N CYS A 726 7.30 13.91 0.96
CA CYS A 726 8.58 13.48 0.38
C CYS A 726 8.88 14.18 -0.95
N LEU A 727 7.86 14.47 -1.75
CA LEU A 727 8.00 15.24 -2.98
C LEU A 727 8.47 16.67 -2.70
N LYS A 728 7.92 17.34 -1.68
CA LYS A 728 8.39 18.68 -1.29
C LYS A 728 9.84 18.65 -0.79
N LYS A 729 10.23 17.62 -0.03
CA LYS A 729 11.65 17.42 0.36
C LYS A 729 12.55 17.25 -0.87
N LEU A 730 12.11 16.49 -1.87
CA LEU A 730 12.85 16.29 -3.13
C LEU A 730 12.99 17.62 -3.88
N TYR A 731 11.90 18.38 -4.03
CA TYR A 731 11.93 19.72 -4.62
C TYR A 731 12.93 20.64 -3.89
N ILE A 732 12.89 20.72 -2.57
CA ILE A 732 13.83 21.57 -1.80
C ILE A 732 15.28 21.20 -2.06
N LEU A 733 15.56 19.90 -2.20
CA LEU A 733 16.89 19.37 -2.47
C LEU A 733 17.38 19.73 -3.88
N PHE A 734 16.49 19.64 -4.89
CA PHE A 734 16.85 19.74 -6.30
C PHE A 734 16.37 21.01 -7.02
N ARG A 735 15.72 21.96 -6.33
CA ARG A 735 15.21 23.20 -6.95
C ARG A 735 16.27 24.06 -7.64
N LYS A 736 17.56 23.89 -7.30
CA LYS A 736 18.68 24.59 -7.96
C LYS A 736 19.15 23.91 -9.24
N GLN A 737 18.63 22.72 -9.55
CA GLN A 737 19.00 21.88 -10.69
C GLN A 737 17.86 21.84 -11.74
N ASN A 738 17.08 22.93 -11.86
CA ASN A 738 15.93 23.04 -12.77
C ASN A 738 14.89 21.92 -12.59
N PHE A 739 14.61 21.54 -11.35
CA PHE A 739 13.59 20.53 -11.04
C PHE A 739 12.23 20.95 -11.61
N ASN A 740 11.64 20.10 -12.47
CA ASN A 740 10.29 20.28 -13.00
C ASN A 740 9.47 18.99 -12.78
N ILE A 741 8.38 19.12 -12.04
CA ILE A 741 7.56 17.98 -11.63
C ILE A 741 6.79 17.35 -12.80
N LEU A 742 6.29 18.16 -13.73
CA LEU A 742 5.56 17.66 -14.91
C LEU A 742 6.49 16.85 -15.80
N HIS A 743 7.70 17.37 -16.05
CA HIS A 743 8.71 16.66 -16.84
C HIS A 743 9.17 15.37 -16.16
N MET A 744 9.37 15.39 -14.84
CA MET A 744 9.71 14.19 -14.07
C MET A 744 8.62 13.11 -14.23
N TYR A 745 7.34 13.45 -14.04
CA TYR A 745 6.24 12.50 -14.20
C TYR A 745 6.04 12.03 -15.65
N GLN A 746 6.27 12.88 -16.65
CA GLN A 746 6.23 12.48 -18.07
C GLN A 746 7.30 11.45 -18.38
N ASN A 747 8.54 11.68 -17.94
CA ASN A 747 9.64 10.76 -18.16
C ASN A 747 9.42 9.44 -17.42
N LEU A 748 8.90 9.49 -16.18
CA LEU A 748 8.53 8.28 -15.42
C LEU A 748 7.41 7.51 -16.10
N LEU A 749 6.40 8.18 -16.66
CA LEU A 749 5.33 7.54 -17.43
C LEU A 749 5.88 6.82 -18.67
N GLU A 750 6.71 7.51 -19.47
CA GLU A 750 7.29 6.93 -20.69
C GLU A 750 8.16 5.71 -20.38
N LEU A 751 9.04 5.82 -19.38
CA LEU A 751 9.93 4.74 -18.97
C LEU A 751 9.14 3.56 -18.39
N SER A 752 8.16 3.83 -17.52
CA SER A 752 7.29 2.80 -16.93
C SER A 752 6.50 2.04 -18.00
N ARG A 753 5.95 2.76 -18.99
CA ARG A 753 5.21 2.17 -20.11
C ARG A 753 6.11 1.30 -21.00
N LYS A 754 7.35 1.74 -21.26
CA LYS A 754 8.32 1.00 -22.07
C LYS A 754 8.73 -0.33 -21.41
N ILE A 755 8.85 -0.35 -20.09
CA ILE A 755 9.33 -1.51 -19.33
C ILE A 755 8.18 -2.47 -18.97
N GLY A 756 6.96 -1.96 -18.83
CA GLY A 756 5.77 -2.74 -18.44
C GLY A 756 5.36 -2.58 -16.98
N PHE A 757 5.73 -1.47 -16.33
CA PHE A 757 5.28 -1.12 -14.97
C PHE A 757 3.84 -0.59 -15.03
N GLN A 758 2.87 -1.50 -15.09
CA GLN A 758 1.47 -1.17 -15.39
C GLN A 758 0.83 -0.26 -14.34
N GLN A 759 1.01 -0.57 -13.05
CA GLN A 759 0.39 0.20 -11.96
C GLN A 759 0.95 1.63 -11.90
N GLU A 760 2.26 1.78 -12.08
CA GLU A 760 2.94 3.07 -12.19
C GLU A 760 2.46 3.85 -13.41
N THR A 761 2.33 3.19 -14.56
CA THR A 761 1.85 3.81 -15.80
C THR A 761 0.47 4.42 -15.59
N ILE A 762 -0.47 3.66 -15.01
CA ILE A 762 -1.83 4.13 -14.71
C ILE A 762 -1.78 5.31 -13.74
N TRP A 763 -0.96 5.21 -12.68
CA TRP A 763 -0.84 6.26 -11.67
C TRP A 763 -0.29 7.57 -12.26
N TYR A 764 0.82 7.51 -13.01
CA TYR A 764 1.43 8.70 -13.62
C TYR A 764 0.54 9.33 -14.68
N GLU A 765 -0.15 8.52 -15.49
CA GLU A 765 -1.08 9.01 -16.50
C GLU A 765 -2.25 9.79 -15.86
N ASN A 766 -2.87 9.22 -14.83
CA ASN A 766 -3.92 9.89 -14.08
C ASN A 766 -3.41 11.16 -13.39
N ARG A 767 -2.20 11.09 -12.79
CA ARG A 767 -1.62 12.24 -12.11
C ARG A 767 -1.33 13.39 -13.06
N LEU A 768 -0.78 13.10 -14.24
CA LEU A 768 -0.50 14.11 -15.26
C LEU A 768 -1.77 14.75 -15.82
N ARG A 769 -2.85 13.98 -16.03
CA ARG A 769 -4.16 14.54 -16.45
C ARG A 769 -4.71 15.55 -15.45
N LEU A 770 -4.58 15.30 -14.16
CA LEU A 770 -5.01 16.25 -13.13
C LEU A 770 -4.15 17.52 -13.11
N LEU A 771 -2.85 17.39 -13.34
CA LEU A 771 -1.91 18.51 -13.34
C LEU A 771 -1.97 19.36 -14.62
N ASN A 772 -2.27 18.75 -15.76
CA ASN A 772 -2.40 19.41 -17.07
C ASN A 772 -3.88 19.57 -17.43
N GLN A 773 -4.55 20.63 -16.97
CA GLN A 773 -5.96 20.91 -17.29
C GLN A 773 -6.22 21.40 -18.74
N ASP A 774 -5.28 21.17 -19.68
CA ASP A 774 -5.41 21.54 -21.10
C ASP A 774 -5.37 20.31 -22.05
N LEU A 775 -5.69 19.10 -21.57
CA LEU A 775 -5.78 17.88 -22.39
C LEU A 775 -7.19 17.27 -22.40
#